data_AF-A0A1A8VMV9-F1
#
_entry.id   AF-A0A1A8VMV9-F1
#
_cell.length_a   1.000
_cell.length_b   1.000
_cell.length_c   1.000
_cell.angle_alpha   90.00
_cell.angle_beta   90.00
_cell.angle_gamma   90.00
#
_symmetry.space_group_name_H-M   'P 1'
#
loop_
_entity.id
_entity.type
_entity.pdbx_description
1 polymer ?
#
loop_
_entity_poly.entity_id
_entity_poly.type
_entity_poly.pdbx_seq_one_letter_code
_entity_poly.pdbx_strand_id
1 'polypeptide(L)'
;MTRSKKKKKKKGKSKEVKKRRSKEVKKRRSKEVKKRRSKEVKKRRNKEVKKRRSKEVKKRRSKEVKKRRSKEVKKQRSKEVKKRRSKEVKKQRSKEGKKQNKKGLSNKQEGALGKMRIIKTAVDKCHFLPMLAKRRISCLPILGTINRACTKIKGVNSNSSRLNELVLYRNVTTNVLEKKRENNVEEYMTNDEIINFFEENKNMNIDKLYNLIKTLSRKKIEERKKIVENEKFLNFIEEIENRISIMNTRYLCNFALRLASISINNDEIKKVLTKISEHALKKINMNPRDLVGIGYSLGLCNNMNEYFFEHLKKETISNIDAYTPTLLTQLLECMRLSQNLDVELTNLIVEKMCEEIDRFTTRDVTLALKTLSMAGIPRGFLIRRLCNLVFDNISHFHHTALINIIYNLTKLKFTTNNHIDVIYKNVEEHLENCNTTTLCELLYTFYMNEINEENRINKILENINYEHFNTTKTAVIIDFIHACTYYTKYVDKEKFENLISLLFSRNVPKSLTLIAKIREPIYFLSADSTFKFDLNNISPSWLNAMNDFLRIDHEKLQALKTFHEVQNVLNIIAPNFKLNFVPLQITHSYSVDFIENEKKIVIDLDTIVRHTSFQIKHKYFENLGYKTAKIHFWKWRKCRSEKEQQNYLCDILYSVTDQKKNLEEINQHEGEKKMDITQHDS
;
A
#
# COMPACT_ATOMS: atom_id res chain seq x y z
N MET A 1 28.95 16.62 -84.54
CA MET A 1 28.26 16.22 -83.28
C MET A 1 29.34 15.74 -82.31
N THR A 2 29.73 16.40 -81.21
CA THR A 2 29.26 16.13 -79.83
C THR A 2 29.92 17.09 -78.81
N ARG A 3 29.99 18.40 -79.09
CA ARG A 3 30.54 19.40 -78.12
C ARG A 3 29.59 20.54 -77.72
N SER A 4 28.43 20.66 -78.37
CA SER A 4 27.46 21.75 -78.10
C SER A 4 26.30 21.38 -77.12
N LYS A 5 26.01 20.08 -76.91
CA LYS A 5 24.96 19.65 -75.94
C LYS A 5 25.42 19.55 -74.47
N LYS A 6 26.73 19.62 -74.18
CA LYS A 6 27.28 19.58 -72.79
C LYS A 6 27.37 20.97 -72.10
N LYS A 7 27.40 22.08 -72.87
CA LYS A 7 27.46 23.46 -72.30
C LYS A 7 26.07 24.04 -71.92
N LYS A 8 24.97 23.64 -72.56
CA LYS A 8 23.61 24.08 -72.17
C LYS A 8 23.04 23.36 -70.94
N LYS A 9 23.46 22.12 -70.65
CA LYS A 9 22.99 21.36 -69.46
C LYS A 9 23.72 21.73 -68.14
N LYS A 10 24.89 22.39 -68.21
CA LYS A 10 25.67 22.85 -67.02
C LYS A 10 25.31 24.27 -66.52
N LYS A 11 24.80 25.17 -67.38
CA LYS A 11 24.38 26.54 -66.97
C LYS A 11 22.98 26.61 -66.33
N GLY A 12 22.06 25.70 -66.70
CA GLY A 12 20.71 25.63 -66.10
C GLY A 12 20.68 25.09 -64.67
N LYS A 13 21.44 24.02 -64.38
CA LYS A 13 21.47 23.39 -63.03
C LYS A 13 22.18 24.23 -61.95
N SER A 14 23.05 25.17 -62.31
CA SER A 14 23.79 25.99 -61.32
C SER A 14 22.97 27.18 -60.78
N LYS A 15 22.08 27.77 -61.59
CA LYS A 15 21.23 28.89 -61.15
C LYS A 15 20.03 28.44 -60.30
N GLU A 16 19.48 27.25 -60.54
CA GLU A 16 18.33 26.74 -59.78
C GLU A 16 18.73 26.25 -58.37
N VAL A 17 19.93 25.64 -58.23
CA VAL A 17 20.44 25.17 -56.93
C VAL A 17 20.88 26.34 -56.02
N LYS A 18 21.41 27.45 -56.57
CA LYS A 18 21.76 28.65 -55.77
C LYS A 18 20.53 29.43 -55.27
N LYS A 19 19.41 29.46 -56.02
CA LYS A 19 18.18 30.16 -55.61
C LYS A 19 17.34 29.35 -54.59
N ARG A 20 17.41 28.02 -54.62
CA ARG A 20 16.77 27.15 -53.60
C ARG A 20 17.56 27.08 -52.28
N ARG A 21 18.90 26.98 -52.30
CA ARG A 21 19.72 27.00 -51.07
C ARG A 21 19.67 28.33 -50.30
N SER A 22 19.56 29.47 -50.99
CA SER A 22 19.48 30.78 -50.32
C SER A 22 18.12 31.07 -49.66
N LYS A 23 17.00 30.59 -50.24
CA LYS A 23 15.67 30.71 -49.62
C LYS A 23 15.46 29.73 -48.46
N GLU A 24 16.03 28.52 -48.52
CA GLU A 24 15.89 27.54 -47.43
C GLU A 24 16.76 27.86 -46.21
N VAL A 25 17.98 28.40 -46.43
CA VAL A 25 18.87 28.84 -45.33
C VAL A 25 18.34 30.11 -44.64
N LYS A 26 17.70 31.05 -45.36
CA LYS A 26 17.04 32.22 -44.72
C LYS A 26 15.76 31.83 -43.95
N LYS A 27 15.00 30.82 -44.37
CA LYS A 27 13.80 30.33 -43.64
C LYS A 27 14.15 29.46 -42.42
N ARG A 28 15.26 28.72 -42.44
CA ARG A 28 15.75 27.95 -41.28
C ARG A 28 16.42 28.83 -40.22
N ARG A 29 17.29 29.79 -40.59
CA ARG A 29 17.90 30.72 -39.61
C ARG A 29 16.89 31.65 -38.92
N SER A 30 15.85 32.12 -39.62
CA SER A 30 14.81 32.97 -39.01
C SER A 30 13.86 32.22 -38.07
N LYS A 31 13.53 30.94 -38.34
CA LYS A 31 12.73 30.09 -37.44
C LYS A 31 13.53 29.62 -36.22
N GLU A 32 14.83 29.34 -36.37
CA GLU A 32 15.66 28.89 -35.24
C GLU A 32 16.04 30.04 -34.29
N VAL A 33 16.30 31.25 -34.81
CA VAL A 33 16.55 32.44 -33.98
C VAL A 33 15.29 32.92 -33.25
N LYS A 34 14.09 32.85 -33.87
CA LYS A 34 12.82 33.14 -33.17
C LYS A 34 12.45 32.09 -32.11
N LYS A 35 12.74 30.80 -32.32
CA LYS A 35 12.51 29.74 -31.30
C LYS A 35 13.52 29.79 -30.15
N ARG A 36 14.79 30.15 -30.39
CA ARG A 36 15.81 30.29 -29.34
C ARG A 36 15.59 31.56 -28.49
N ARG A 37 15.34 32.73 -29.11
CA ARG A 37 15.04 33.97 -28.34
C ARG A 37 13.74 33.89 -27.53
N SER A 38 12.68 33.25 -28.03
CA SER A 38 11.42 33.10 -27.27
C SER A 38 11.51 32.09 -26.12
N LYS A 39 12.28 31.00 -26.26
CA LYS A 39 12.53 30.05 -25.17
C LYS A 39 13.49 30.59 -24.11
N GLU A 40 14.51 31.36 -24.50
CA GLU A 40 15.47 31.94 -23.55
C GLU A 40 14.87 33.12 -22.78
N VAL A 41 14.07 33.99 -23.42
CA VAL A 41 13.35 35.09 -22.74
C VAL A 41 12.24 34.56 -21.83
N LYS A 42 11.50 33.50 -22.20
CA LYS A 42 10.52 32.86 -21.29
C LYS A 42 11.20 32.15 -20.11
N LYS A 43 12.35 31.49 -20.30
CA LYS A 43 13.09 30.84 -19.18
C LYS A 43 13.73 31.86 -18.24
N ARG A 44 14.30 32.96 -18.74
CA ARG A 44 14.89 34.01 -17.90
C ARG A 44 13.82 34.81 -17.13
N ARG A 45 12.72 35.24 -17.78
CA ARG A 45 11.60 35.92 -17.08
C ARG A 45 10.93 35.02 -16.02
N ASN A 46 10.72 33.72 -16.26
CA ASN A 46 10.13 32.84 -15.24
C ASN A 46 11.08 32.52 -14.08
N LYS A 47 12.39 32.38 -14.31
CA LYS A 47 13.36 32.16 -13.22
C LYS A 47 13.57 33.42 -12.37
N GLU A 48 13.57 34.60 -12.98
CA GLU A 48 13.78 35.86 -12.25
C GLU A 48 12.52 36.30 -11.47
N VAL A 49 11.32 36.12 -12.05
CA VAL A 49 10.05 36.40 -11.37
C VAL A 49 9.77 35.39 -10.23
N LYS A 50 10.10 34.09 -10.40
CA LYS A 50 10.01 33.11 -9.30
C LYS A 50 11.03 33.35 -8.19
N LYS A 51 12.26 33.79 -8.49
CA LYS A 51 13.27 34.12 -7.45
C LYS A 51 12.94 35.42 -6.69
N ARG A 52 12.42 36.46 -7.36
CA ARG A 52 12.03 37.72 -6.69
C ARG A 52 10.76 37.55 -5.84
N ARG A 53 9.70 36.91 -6.35
CA ARG A 53 8.48 36.63 -5.55
C ARG A 53 8.73 35.69 -4.36
N SER A 54 9.62 34.70 -4.48
CA SER A 54 9.89 33.78 -3.36
C SER A 54 10.75 34.39 -2.25
N LYS A 55 11.71 35.28 -2.58
CA LYS A 55 12.50 35.99 -1.57
C LYS A 55 11.70 37.09 -0.86
N GLU A 56 10.84 37.81 -1.57
CA GLU A 56 10.03 38.89 -1.00
C GLU A 56 8.87 38.37 -0.14
N VAL A 57 8.20 37.29 -0.57
CA VAL A 57 7.13 36.64 0.22
C VAL A 57 7.69 35.92 1.45
N LYS A 58 8.88 35.29 1.39
CA LYS A 58 9.51 34.67 2.57
C LYS A 58 9.98 35.69 3.62
N LYS A 59 10.48 36.87 3.21
CA LYS A 59 10.89 37.93 4.17
C LYS A 59 9.69 38.66 4.81
N ARG A 60 8.60 38.88 4.07
CA ARG A 60 7.38 39.53 4.62
C ARG A 60 6.57 38.57 5.50
N ARG A 61 6.33 37.31 5.10
CA ARG A 61 5.59 36.33 5.93
C ARG A 61 6.32 35.92 7.22
N SER A 62 7.66 35.83 7.22
CA SER A 62 8.40 35.42 8.43
C SER A 62 8.44 36.50 9.53
N LYS A 63 8.48 37.78 9.17
CA LYS A 63 8.42 38.89 10.15
C LYS A 63 6.99 39.12 10.66
N GLU A 64 5.96 38.97 9.81
CA GLU A 64 4.57 39.19 10.21
C GLU A 64 3.99 38.01 11.02
N VAL A 65 4.33 36.76 10.68
CA VAL A 65 3.89 35.57 11.43
C VAL A 65 4.57 35.46 12.80
N LYS A 66 5.85 35.87 12.95
CA LYS A 66 6.51 35.90 14.27
C LYS A 66 5.95 36.99 15.20
N LYS A 67 5.53 38.15 14.67
CA LYS A 67 4.90 39.22 15.48
C LYS A 67 3.44 38.95 15.82
N ARG A 68 2.67 38.28 14.96
CA ARG A 68 1.27 37.88 15.25
C ARG A 68 1.18 36.67 16.18
N ARG A 69 1.96 35.59 15.97
CA ARG A 69 1.94 34.41 16.88
C ARG A 69 2.42 34.71 18.31
N SER A 70 3.34 35.64 18.52
CA SER A 70 3.82 35.97 19.87
C SER A 70 2.83 36.81 20.69
N LYS A 71 2.05 37.69 20.04
CA LYS A 71 0.99 38.48 20.71
C LYS A 71 -0.29 37.67 20.94
N GLU A 72 -0.65 36.76 20.04
CA GLU A 72 -1.89 35.97 20.12
C GLU A 72 -1.79 34.82 21.12
N VAL A 73 -0.62 34.14 21.19
CA VAL A 73 -0.37 33.05 22.15
C VAL A 73 -0.27 33.56 23.61
N LYS A 74 0.21 34.79 23.85
CA LYS A 74 0.19 35.39 25.21
C LYS A 74 -1.21 35.85 25.64
N LYS A 75 -2.09 36.26 24.71
CA LYS A 75 -3.46 36.72 25.01
C LYS A 75 -4.48 35.58 25.15
N GLN A 76 -4.28 34.45 24.45
CA GLN A 76 -5.14 33.26 24.58
C GLN A 76 -4.80 32.41 25.82
N ARG A 77 -3.52 32.18 26.14
CA ARG A 77 -3.15 31.42 27.36
C ARG A 77 -3.56 32.11 28.67
N SER A 78 -3.57 33.44 28.72
CA SER A 78 -4.00 34.18 29.92
C SER A 78 -5.52 34.21 30.11
N LYS A 79 -6.32 34.18 29.03
CA LYS A 79 -7.79 34.13 29.11
C LYS A 79 -8.31 32.71 29.35
N GLU A 80 -7.65 31.68 28.83
CA GLU A 80 -8.12 30.29 29.00
C GLU A 80 -7.83 29.72 30.40
N VAL A 81 -6.71 30.10 31.01
CA VAL A 81 -6.36 29.69 32.39
C VAL A 81 -7.27 30.35 33.44
N LYS A 82 -7.72 31.61 33.22
CA LYS A 82 -8.70 32.26 34.11
C LYS A 82 -10.13 31.72 33.95
N LYS A 83 -10.52 31.21 32.77
CA LYS A 83 -11.87 30.66 32.51
C LYS A 83 -12.03 29.18 32.92
N ARG A 84 -10.95 28.40 32.96
CA ARG A 84 -10.99 26.99 33.43
C ARG A 84 -11.01 26.89 34.96
N ARG A 85 -10.20 27.69 35.68
CA ARG A 85 -10.22 27.71 37.17
C ARG A 85 -11.53 28.23 37.78
N SER A 86 -12.30 29.06 37.08
CA SER A 86 -13.58 29.59 37.58
C SER A 86 -14.79 28.69 37.29
N LYS A 87 -14.68 27.74 36.34
CA LYS A 87 -15.76 26.80 36.01
C LYS A 87 -15.69 25.47 36.78
N GLU A 88 -14.51 25.03 37.21
CA GLU A 88 -14.36 23.84 38.05
C GLU A 88 -14.84 24.08 39.49
N VAL A 89 -14.58 25.26 40.06
CA VAL A 89 -14.99 25.60 41.44
C VAL A 89 -16.52 25.81 41.58
N LYS A 90 -17.23 26.21 40.52
CA LYS A 90 -18.71 26.33 40.54
C LYS A 90 -19.47 25.01 40.32
N LYS A 91 -18.83 23.98 39.75
CA LYS A 91 -19.48 22.69 39.44
C LYS A 91 -19.36 21.66 40.57
N GLN A 92 -18.40 21.83 41.48
CA GLN A 92 -18.30 20.99 42.69
C GLN A 92 -19.23 21.47 43.82
N ARG A 93 -19.44 22.79 44.01
CA ARG A 93 -20.38 23.30 45.04
C ARG A 93 -21.88 23.15 44.73
N SER A 94 -22.26 22.78 43.51
CA SER A 94 -23.68 22.64 43.10
C SER A 94 -24.20 21.19 43.08
N LYS A 95 -23.34 20.20 43.33
CA LYS A 95 -23.73 18.78 43.40
C LYS A 95 -23.95 18.25 44.82
N GLU A 96 -23.46 18.94 45.86
CA GLU A 96 -23.72 18.57 47.26
C GLU A 96 -25.01 19.18 47.84
N GLY A 97 -25.53 20.28 47.28
CA GLY A 97 -26.73 20.97 47.80
C GLY A 97 -28.10 20.45 47.32
N LYS A 98 -28.16 19.39 46.49
CA LYS A 98 -29.44 18.88 45.92
C LYS A 98 -29.81 17.44 46.29
N LYS A 99 -29.10 16.84 47.24
CA LYS A 99 -29.37 15.47 47.72
C LYS A 99 -30.21 15.37 49.01
N GLN A 100 -30.67 16.49 49.58
CA GLN A 100 -31.43 16.48 50.85
C GLN A 100 -32.92 16.86 50.78
N ASN A 101 -33.47 17.32 49.65
CA ASN A 101 -34.91 17.62 49.58
C ASN A 101 -35.58 16.89 48.42
N LYS A 102 -36.15 15.72 48.72
CA LYS A 102 -37.38 15.10 48.17
C LYS A 102 -37.37 13.58 48.45
N LYS A 103 -37.45 13.22 49.73
CA LYS A 103 -38.17 12.00 50.16
C LYS A 103 -39.55 12.49 50.58
N GLY A 104 -40.58 12.11 49.84
CA GLY A 104 -41.96 12.48 50.16
C GLY A 104 -42.89 12.31 48.97
N LEU A 105 -43.59 11.17 48.96
CA LEU A 105 -44.93 10.93 48.39
C LEU A 105 -45.07 10.48 46.92
N SER A 106 -45.62 9.26 46.83
CA SER A 106 -46.58 8.74 45.82
C SER A 106 -46.04 8.29 44.46
N ASN A 107 -45.65 7.01 44.24
CA ASN A 107 -46.47 5.80 43.99
C ASN A 107 -47.54 5.93 42.88
N LYS A 108 -47.25 5.38 41.68
CA LYS A 108 -47.98 4.25 41.05
C LYS A 108 -47.37 3.91 39.68
N GLN A 109 -47.22 2.59 39.43
CA GLN A 109 -46.93 1.90 38.15
C GLN A 109 -45.46 1.76 37.68
N GLU A 110 -44.68 0.92 38.38
CA GLU A 110 -43.55 0.20 37.77
C GLU A 110 -43.59 -1.28 38.21
N GLY A 111 -44.10 -2.15 37.33
CA GLY A 111 -44.16 -3.59 37.53
C GLY A 111 -43.86 -4.33 36.24
N ALA A 112 -42.61 -4.27 35.76
CA ALA A 112 -42.09 -5.19 34.73
C ALA A 112 -40.56 -5.16 34.51
N LEU A 113 -39.85 -4.09 34.91
CA LEU A 113 -38.43 -3.92 34.52
C LEU A 113 -37.39 -4.17 35.63
N GLY A 114 -37.83 -4.69 36.79
CA GLY A 114 -36.96 -4.94 37.96
C GLY A 114 -36.26 -6.30 38.03
N LYS A 115 -36.56 -7.27 37.16
CA LYS A 115 -36.03 -8.65 37.27
C LYS A 115 -34.87 -8.99 36.31
N MET A 116 -34.52 -8.11 35.37
CA MET A 116 -33.40 -8.36 34.43
C MET A 116 -32.06 -7.74 34.84
N ARG A 117 -31.98 -7.09 36.02
CA ARG A 117 -30.76 -6.39 36.49
C ARG A 117 -30.02 -7.05 37.65
N ILE A 118 -30.48 -8.20 38.13
CA ILE A 118 -29.84 -8.92 39.26
C ILE A 118 -28.97 -10.11 38.79
N ILE A 119 -29.15 -10.60 37.56
CA ILE A 119 -28.36 -11.75 37.04
C ILE A 119 -27.05 -11.30 36.34
N LYS A 120 -26.96 -10.04 35.89
CA LYS A 120 -25.77 -9.55 35.16
C LYS A 120 -24.62 -9.09 36.07
N THR A 121 -24.85 -8.94 37.38
CA THR A 121 -23.84 -8.43 38.34
C THR A 121 -23.23 -9.54 39.22
N ALA A 122 -23.64 -10.80 39.03
CA ALA A 122 -23.08 -11.96 39.70
C ALA A 122 -22.03 -12.71 38.86
N VAL A 123 -21.95 -12.45 37.55
CA VAL A 123 -21.00 -13.09 36.62
C VAL A 123 -19.64 -12.35 36.57
N ASP A 124 -19.61 -11.05 36.88
CA ASP A 124 -18.40 -10.21 36.80
C ASP A 124 -17.55 -10.22 38.10
N LYS A 125 -17.80 -11.14 39.05
CA LYS A 125 -17.06 -11.22 40.33
C LYS A 125 -16.37 -12.55 40.65
N CYS A 126 -16.32 -13.50 39.71
CA CYS A 126 -15.52 -14.73 39.90
C CYS A 126 -14.16 -14.64 39.19
N HIS A 127 -13.18 -14.09 39.90
CA HIS A 127 -11.76 -14.30 39.64
C HIS A 127 -11.37 -15.70 40.15
N PHE A 128 -11.19 -16.68 39.26
CA PHE A 128 -10.32 -17.85 39.51
C PHE A 128 -9.97 -18.50 38.17
N LEU A 129 -8.69 -18.85 38.00
CA LEU A 129 -8.04 -19.59 36.89
C LEU A 129 -7.26 -18.74 35.86
N PRO A 130 -6.06 -18.26 36.26
CA PRO A 130 -4.85 -18.39 35.47
C PRO A 130 -3.86 -19.31 36.20
N MET A 131 -4.17 -20.60 36.26
CA MET A 131 -3.25 -21.68 36.61
C MET A 131 -3.88 -22.95 36.04
N LEU A 132 -3.11 -23.74 35.28
CA LEU A 132 -3.46 -25.00 34.57
C LEU A 132 -3.32 -24.97 33.03
N ALA A 133 -2.46 -24.12 32.47
CA ALA A 133 -1.88 -24.34 31.12
C ALA A 133 -0.37 -24.70 31.19
N LYS A 134 0.03 -25.38 32.26
CA LYS A 134 1.30 -26.12 32.38
C LYS A 134 0.97 -27.50 32.95
N ARG A 135 0.57 -28.42 32.07
CA ARG A 135 0.75 -29.89 32.17
C ARG A 135 -0.07 -30.57 31.07
N ARG A 136 0.64 -31.22 30.15
CA ARG A 136 0.11 -32.21 29.18
C ARG A 136 -0.56 -33.34 29.95
N ILE A 137 -1.88 -33.52 29.85
CA ILE A 137 -2.57 -34.81 30.06
C ILE A 137 -3.80 -34.87 29.14
N SER A 138 -3.94 -35.99 28.44
CA SER A 138 -4.98 -36.38 27.50
C SER A 138 -6.24 -36.95 28.17
N CYS A 139 -7.29 -37.13 27.36
CA CYS A 139 -8.46 -38.03 27.50
C CYS A 139 -9.82 -37.44 27.93
N LEU A 140 -10.81 -37.58 27.02
CA LEU A 140 -12.22 -37.90 27.32
C LEU A 140 -12.28 -39.03 28.38
N PRO A 141 -13.19 -39.02 29.40
CA PRO A 141 -14.65 -39.02 29.21
C PRO A 141 -15.49 -38.39 30.38
N ILE A 142 -16.29 -37.35 30.12
CA ILE A 142 -17.28 -36.81 31.11
C ILE A 142 -18.72 -36.73 30.54
N LEU A 143 -18.95 -37.29 29.33
CA LEU A 143 -20.31 -37.35 28.75
C LEU A 143 -21.21 -38.47 29.34
N GLY A 144 -20.69 -39.32 30.23
CA GLY A 144 -21.44 -40.45 30.79
C GLY A 144 -22.33 -40.14 32.01
N THR A 145 -22.10 -39.01 32.70
CA THR A 145 -22.73 -38.76 34.00
C THR A 145 -23.94 -37.82 33.93
N ILE A 146 -24.16 -37.14 32.80
CA ILE A 146 -25.31 -36.22 32.62
C ILE A 146 -26.55 -36.97 32.10
N ASN A 147 -26.38 -38.13 31.48
CA ASN A 147 -27.48 -38.88 30.82
C ASN A 147 -28.28 -39.81 31.78
N ARG A 148 -27.94 -39.86 33.08
CA ARG A 148 -28.66 -40.67 34.09
C ARG A 148 -29.63 -39.87 34.99
N ALA A 149 -29.73 -38.56 34.83
CA ALA A 149 -30.63 -37.73 35.64
C ALA A 149 -31.97 -37.38 34.96
N CYS A 150 -32.16 -37.68 33.67
CA CYS A 150 -33.35 -37.28 32.90
C CYS A 150 -34.40 -38.38 32.65
N THR A 151 -34.31 -39.56 33.29
CA THR A 151 -35.26 -40.68 33.06
C THR A 151 -36.20 -41.01 34.23
N LYS A 152 -36.39 -40.10 35.19
CA LYS A 152 -37.48 -40.19 36.17
C LYS A 152 -38.26 -38.88 36.20
N ILE A 153 -39.39 -38.87 35.49
CA ILE A 153 -40.69 -38.20 35.76
C ILE A 153 -41.47 -38.22 34.43
N LYS A 154 -42.33 -39.23 34.25
CA LYS A 154 -43.46 -39.25 33.33
C LYS A 154 -44.70 -39.51 34.19
N GLY A 155 -45.69 -38.63 34.14
CA GLY A 155 -47.00 -38.87 34.74
C GLY A 155 -47.75 -37.61 35.12
N VAL A 156 -48.67 -37.21 34.26
CA VAL A 156 -49.92 -36.42 34.46
C VAL A 156 -50.03 -35.23 33.49
N ASN A 157 -51.09 -35.32 32.69
CA ASN A 157 -51.48 -34.48 31.57
C ASN A 157 -52.14 -33.17 31.99
N SER A 158 -52.17 -32.26 31.00
CA SER A 158 -53.07 -31.12 30.80
C SER A 158 -52.59 -29.73 31.25
N ASN A 159 -52.48 -28.86 30.23
CA ASN A 159 -52.33 -27.41 30.26
C ASN A 159 -51.03 -26.84 30.82
N SER A 160 -49.99 -26.83 29.99
CA SER A 160 -48.77 -26.03 30.21
C SER A 160 -48.32 -25.33 28.92
N SER A 161 -48.98 -24.21 28.61
CA SER A 161 -48.49 -23.20 27.67
C SER A 161 -47.40 -22.30 28.27
N ARG A 162 -46.59 -22.78 29.23
CA ARG A 162 -45.60 -21.92 29.92
C ARG A 162 -44.33 -22.57 30.49
N LEU A 163 -43.96 -23.79 30.08
CA LEU A 163 -42.72 -24.45 30.54
C LEU A 163 -41.88 -25.03 29.39
N ASN A 164 -41.64 -24.23 28.34
CA ASN A 164 -40.59 -24.49 27.34
C ASN A 164 -39.69 -23.26 27.07
N GLU A 165 -39.65 -22.31 28.00
CA GLU A 165 -38.98 -21.02 27.81
C GLU A 165 -37.63 -20.88 28.56
N LEU A 166 -36.98 -21.98 28.94
CA LEU A 166 -35.73 -21.92 29.73
C LEU A 166 -34.54 -22.77 29.23
N VAL A 167 -34.54 -23.25 27.97
CA VAL A 167 -33.35 -23.93 27.37
C VAL A 167 -32.84 -23.26 26.07
N LEU A 168 -33.34 -22.08 25.70
CA LEU A 168 -33.00 -21.43 24.40
C LEU A 168 -32.06 -20.21 24.48
N TYR A 169 -31.15 -20.15 25.46
CA TYR A 169 -30.19 -19.04 25.60
C TYR A 169 -28.73 -19.38 25.28
N ARG A 170 -28.50 -20.26 24.30
CA ARG A 170 -27.13 -20.49 23.76
C ARG A 170 -27.04 -20.72 22.25
N ASN A 171 -27.93 -20.13 21.44
CA ASN A 171 -27.83 -20.11 19.96
C ASN A 171 -28.62 -18.92 19.32
N VAL A 172 -28.27 -17.67 19.66
CA VAL A 172 -28.98 -16.47 19.13
C VAL A 172 -28.20 -15.74 18.02
N THR A 173 -27.05 -16.24 17.57
CA THR A 173 -26.34 -15.69 16.40
C THR A 173 -26.50 -16.48 15.11
N THR A 174 -27.12 -17.66 15.15
CA THR A 174 -27.41 -18.46 13.95
C THR A 174 -28.87 -18.37 13.51
N ASN A 175 -29.83 -18.22 14.44
CA ASN A 175 -31.25 -18.14 14.07
C ASN A 175 -31.76 -16.75 13.64
N VAL A 176 -30.99 -15.67 13.83
CA VAL A 176 -31.28 -14.35 13.21
C VAL A 176 -30.77 -14.29 11.77
N LEU A 177 -29.87 -15.20 11.38
CA LEU A 177 -29.44 -15.39 10.00
C LEU A 177 -30.33 -16.37 9.23
N GLU A 178 -31.05 -17.27 9.90
CA GLU A 178 -32.00 -18.18 9.23
C GLU A 178 -33.44 -17.67 9.19
N LYS A 179 -33.93 -16.92 10.19
CA LYS A 179 -35.26 -16.25 10.08
C LYS A 179 -35.28 -14.97 9.22
N LYS A 180 -34.13 -14.56 8.67
CA LYS A 180 -34.05 -13.56 7.59
C LYS A 180 -33.96 -14.17 6.19
N ARG A 181 -33.92 -15.50 6.07
CA ARG A 181 -33.91 -16.19 4.78
C ARG A 181 -35.29 -16.28 4.13
N GLU A 182 -36.37 -16.08 4.89
CA GLU A 182 -37.74 -16.19 4.36
C GLU A 182 -38.22 -14.95 3.57
N ASN A 183 -37.42 -13.88 3.47
CA ASN A 183 -37.75 -12.67 2.66
C ASN A 183 -36.71 -12.30 1.59
N ASN A 184 -35.75 -13.18 1.26
CA ASN A 184 -34.72 -12.93 0.23
C ASN A 184 -34.84 -13.92 -0.93
N VAL A 185 -35.90 -13.82 -1.72
CA VAL A 185 -36.00 -14.53 -3.01
C VAL A 185 -34.98 -13.97 -4.04
N GLU A 186 -34.47 -12.75 -3.83
CA GLU A 186 -33.55 -12.06 -4.75
C GLU A 186 -32.09 -12.59 -4.76
N GLU A 187 -31.68 -13.45 -3.83
CA GLU A 187 -30.26 -13.86 -3.71
C GLU A 187 -29.87 -15.06 -4.59
N TYR A 188 -30.84 -15.65 -5.30
CA TYR A 188 -30.66 -16.85 -6.14
C TYR A 188 -31.05 -16.69 -7.61
N MET A 189 -31.35 -15.47 -8.07
CA MET A 189 -31.74 -15.30 -9.47
C MET A 189 -30.58 -15.60 -10.42
N THR A 190 -30.87 -16.34 -11.49
CA THR A 190 -29.93 -16.54 -12.60
C THR A 190 -29.73 -15.23 -13.37
N ASN A 191 -28.68 -15.17 -14.19
CA ASN A 191 -28.41 -13.95 -14.98
C ASN A 191 -29.57 -13.64 -15.93
N ASP A 192 -30.18 -14.68 -16.51
CA ASP A 192 -31.30 -14.55 -17.44
C ASP A 192 -32.58 -14.13 -16.73
N GLU A 193 -32.85 -14.65 -15.52
CA GLU A 193 -33.96 -14.19 -14.68
C GLU A 193 -33.83 -12.71 -14.30
N ILE A 194 -32.61 -12.24 -13.96
CA ILE A 194 -32.39 -10.82 -13.65
C ILE A 194 -32.68 -9.94 -14.87
N ILE A 195 -32.25 -10.36 -16.05
CA ILE A 195 -32.47 -9.62 -17.29
C ILE A 195 -33.96 -9.62 -17.64
N ASN A 196 -34.63 -10.77 -17.59
CA ASN A 196 -36.06 -10.87 -17.89
C ASN A 196 -36.90 -10.06 -16.90
N PHE A 197 -36.60 -10.16 -15.60
CA PHE A 197 -37.25 -9.36 -14.57
C PHE A 197 -37.09 -7.86 -14.81
N PHE A 198 -35.90 -7.41 -15.24
CA PHE A 198 -35.67 -6.02 -15.60
C PHE A 198 -36.47 -5.58 -16.82
N GLU A 199 -36.48 -6.39 -17.88
CA GLU A 199 -37.21 -6.10 -19.12
C GLU A 199 -38.73 -6.01 -18.89
N GLU A 200 -39.28 -6.86 -18.02
CA GLU A 200 -40.68 -6.82 -17.60
C GLU A 200 -41.01 -5.59 -16.72
N ASN A 201 -40.01 -5.01 -16.05
CA ASN A 201 -40.21 -3.99 -15.02
C ASN A 201 -39.35 -2.73 -15.23
N LYS A 202 -39.24 -2.22 -16.47
CA LYS A 202 -38.38 -1.05 -16.80
C LYS A 202 -38.64 0.18 -15.93
N ASN A 203 -39.90 0.44 -15.58
CA ASN A 203 -40.33 1.58 -14.77
C ASN A 203 -40.31 1.33 -13.24
N MET A 204 -39.55 0.34 -12.76
CA MET A 204 -39.41 0.09 -11.31
C MET A 204 -38.85 1.30 -10.57
N ASN A 205 -39.09 1.42 -9.26
CA ASN A 205 -38.53 2.53 -8.48
C ASN A 205 -37.00 2.43 -8.32
N ILE A 206 -36.36 3.53 -7.88
CA ILE A 206 -34.89 3.61 -7.73
C ILE A 206 -34.37 2.56 -6.73
N ASP A 207 -35.13 2.25 -5.68
CA ASP A 207 -34.76 1.23 -4.69
C ASP A 207 -34.69 -0.18 -5.26
N LYS A 208 -35.72 -0.60 -6.00
CA LYS A 208 -35.75 -1.90 -6.69
C LYS A 208 -34.64 -1.99 -7.72
N LEU A 209 -34.44 -0.93 -8.51
CA LEU A 209 -33.33 -0.86 -9.47
C LEU A 209 -31.97 -1.00 -8.77
N TYR A 210 -31.78 -0.30 -7.64
CA TYR A 210 -30.55 -0.41 -6.87
C TYR A 210 -30.34 -1.83 -6.32
N ASN A 211 -31.38 -2.47 -5.78
CA ASN A 211 -31.28 -3.84 -5.27
C ASN A 211 -30.92 -4.84 -6.36
N LEU A 212 -31.48 -4.68 -7.56
CA LEU A 212 -31.15 -5.52 -8.72
C LEU A 212 -29.67 -5.40 -9.11
N ILE A 213 -29.17 -4.17 -9.25
CA ILE A 213 -27.75 -3.90 -9.52
C ILE A 213 -26.86 -4.39 -8.37
N LYS A 214 -27.33 -4.30 -7.13
CA LYS A 214 -26.63 -4.81 -5.95
C LYS A 214 -26.53 -6.34 -5.97
N THR A 215 -27.58 -7.05 -6.37
CA THR A 215 -27.55 -8.51 -6.57
C THR A 215 -26.56 -8.88 -7.67
N LEU A 216 -26.60 -8.20 -8.81
CA LEU A 216 -25.62 -8.38 -9.90
C LEU A 216 -24.18 -8.17 -9.41
N SER A 217 -23.94 -7.14 -8.60
CA SER A 217 -22.59 -6.85 -8.08
C SER A 217 -22.02 -7.93 -7.14
N ARG A 218 -22.89 -8.70 -6.48
CA ARG A 218 -22.51 -9.73 -5.49
C ARG A 218 -22.18 -11.08 -6.12
N LYS A 219 -22.54 -11.28 -7.39
CA LYS A 219 -22.22 -12.50 -8.14
C LYS A 219 -20.71 -12.69 -8.33
N LYS A 220 -20.31 -13.93 -8.62
CA LYS A 220 -18.93 -14.31 -8.95
C LYS A 220 -18.44 -13.54 -10.18
N ILE A 221 -17.14 -13.35 -10.29
CA ILE A 221 -16.56 -12.48 -11.33
C ILE A 221 -16.84 -13.01 -12.74
N GLU A 222 -16.92 -14.33 -12.92
CA GLU A 222 -17.26 -15.00 -14.16
C GLU A 222 -18.72 -14.73 -14.57
N GLU A 223 -19.65 -14.79 -13.62
CA GLU A 223 -21.07 -14.49 -13.86
C GLU A 223 -21.27 -13.01 -14.21
N ARG A 224 -20.55 -12.10 -13.53
CA ARG A 224 -20.61 -10.66 -13.84
C ARG A 224 -20.11 -10.36 -15.25
N LYS A 225 -19.07 -11.05 -15.72
CA LYS A 225 -18.58 -10.89 -17.11
C LYS A 225 -19.65 -11.29 -18.13
N LYS A 226 -20.29 -12.43 -17.95
CA LYS A 226 -21.35 -12.91 -18.86
C LYS A 226 -22.51 -11.93 -18.98
N ILE A 227 -22.92 -11.30 -17.88
CA ILE A 227 -23.98 -10.27 -17.91
C ILE A 227 -23.51 -9.04 -18.68
N VAL A 228 -22.29 -8.56 -18.41
CA VAL A 228 -21.76 -7.35 -19.06
C VAL A 228 -21.56 -7.52 -20.57
N GLU A 229 -21.33 -8.75 -21.03
CA GLU A 229 -21.24 -9.11 -22.45
C GLU A 229 -22.61 -9.21 -23.13
N ASN A 230 -23.71 -9.27 -22.39
CA ASN A 230 -25.06 -9.31 -22.94
C ASN A 230 -25.49 -7.92 -23.42
N GLU A 231 -26.03 -7.82 -24.64
CA GLU A 231 -26.50 -6.56 -25.23
C GLU A 231 -27.57 -5.86 -24.37
N LYS A 232 -28.44 -6.63 -23.70
CA LYS A 232 -29.49 -6.09 -22.81
C LYS A 232 -28.95 -5.42 -21.56
N PHE A 233 -27.67 -5.63 -21.21
CA PHE A 233 -27.04 -4.91 -20.10
C PHE A 233 -27.04 -3.39 -20.31
N LEU A 234 -26.98 -2.93 -21.57
CA LEU A 234 -27.06 -1.51 -21.90
C LEU A 234 -28.35 -0.87 -21.40
N ASN A 235 -29.47 -1.59 -21.44
CA ASN A 235 -30.76 -1.09 -20.97
C ASN A 235 -30.73 -0.75 -19.47
N PHE A 236 -30.00 -1.55 -18.66
CA PHE A 236 -29.79 -1.22 -17.24
C PHE A 236 -28.99 0.07 -17.06
N ILE A 237 -27.94 0.24 -17.87
CA ILE A 237 -27.05 1.40 -17.81
C ILE A 237 -27.78 2.67 -18.23
N GLU A 238 -28.56 2.62 -19.31
CA GLU A 238 -29.41 3.72 -19.79
C GLU A 238 -30.46 4.12 -18.74
N GLU A 239 -31.10 3.14 -18.09
CA GLU A 239 -32.12 3.45 -17.08
C GLU A 239 -31.52 4.12 -15.84
N ILE A 240 -30.32 3.70 -15.42
CA ILE A 240 -29.57 4.37 -14.35
C ILE A 240 -29.22 5.80 -14.79
N GLU A 241 -28.74 5.95 -16.03
CA GLU A 241 -28.32 7.24 -16.57
C GLU A 241 -29.45 8.27 -16.60
N ASN A 242 -30.62 7.87 -17.10
CA ASN A 242 -31.82 8.71 -17.21
C ASN A 242 -32.29 9.23 -15.85
N ARG A 243 -31.97 8.53 -14.76
CA ARG A 243 -32.42 8.86 -13.40
C ARG A 243 -31.38 9.60 -12.56
N ILE A 244 -30.18 9.88 -13.09
CA ILE A 244 -29.09 10.55 -12.34
C ILE A 244 -29.55 11.90 -11.77
N SER A 245 -30.34 12.65 -12.53
CA SER A 245 -30.82 13.98 -12.16
C SER A 245 -31.74 13.98 -10.93
N ILE A 246 -32.47 12.89 -10.70
CA ILE A 246 -33.48 12.75 -9.63
C ILE A 246 -32.86 12.10 -8.38
N MET A 247 -31.75 11.35 -8.53
CA MET A 247 -31.10 10.65 -7.43
C MET A 247 -30.49 11.59 -6.37
N ASN A 248 -30.62 11.23 -5.10
CA ASN A 248 -29.87 11.87 -4.01
C ASN A 248 -28.38 11.44 -4.00
N THR A 249 -27.54 12.11 -3.22
CA THR A 249 -26.08 11.83 -3.17
C THR A 249 -25.76 10.40 -2.75
N ARG A 250 -26.60 9.81 -1.89
CA ARG A 250 -26.42 8.45 -1.39
C ARG A 250 -26.65 7.42 -2.48
N TYR A 251 -27.71 7.54 -3.28
CA TYR A 251 -27.93 6.65 -4.43
C TYR A 251 -26.81 6.82 -5.47
N LEU A 252 -26.40 8.05 -5.78
CA LEU A 252 -25.30 8.29 -6.72
C LEU A 252 -24.01 7.58 -6.29
N CYS A 253 -23.62 7.69 -5.02
CA CYS A 253 -22.48 6.98 -4.47
C CYS A 253 -22.67 5.46 -4.52
N ASN A 254 -23.82 4.97 -4.08
CA ASN A 254 -24.11 3.55 -4.03
C ASN A 254 -24.13 2.91 -5.42
N PHE A 255 -24.75 3.54 -6.43
CA PHE A 255 -24.69 3.08 -7.82
C PHE A 255 -23.27 3.11 -8.35
N ALA A 256 -22.52 4.19 -8.12
CA ALA A 256 -21.13 4.29 -8.57
C ALA A 256 -20.27 3.12 -8.06
N LEU A 257 -20.37 2.80 -6.76
CA LEU A 257 -19.64 1.69 -6.14
C LEU A 257 -20.06 0.33 -6.72
N ARG A 258 -21.35 0.14 -6.99
CA ARG A 258 -21.87 -1.12 -7.52
C ARG A 258 -21.48 -1.31 -8.98
N LEU A 259 -21.62 -0.29 -9.81
CA LEU A 259 -21.19 -0.31 -11.21
C LEU A 259 -19.69 -0.59 -11.33
N ALA A 260 -18.84 0.10 -10.55
CA ALA A 260 -17.41 -0.17 -10.53
C ALA A 260 -17.07 -1.61 -10.11
N SER A 261 -17.87 -2.21 -9.21
CA SER A 261 -17.68 -3.59 -8.79
C SER A 261 -18.16 -4.64 -9.81
N ILE A 262 -19.07 -4.26 -10.72
CA ILE A 262 -19.56 -5.13 -11.81
C ILE A 262 -18.46 -5.29 -12.86
N SER A 263 -17.99 -4.18 -13.43
CA SER A 263 -16.90 -4.19 -14.40
C SER A 263 -16.13 -2.87 -14.37
N ILE A 264 -14.82 -2.99 -14.11
CA ILE A 264 -13.90 -1.86 -14.01
C ILE A 264 -13.51 -1.32 -15.41
N ASN A 265 -13.51 -2.19 -16.43
CA ASN A 265 -13.00 -1.86 -17.77
C ASN A 265 -14.10 -1.57 -18.80
N ASN A 266 -15.38 -1.56 -18.41
CA ASN A 266 -16.48 -1.31 -19.33
C ASN A 266 -16.67 0.19 -19.60
N ASP A 267 -16.76 0.58 -20.88
CA ASP A 267 -16.80 2.00 -21.27
C ASP A 267 -18.15 2.67 -21.01
N GLU A 268 -19.26 1.94 -21.09
CA GLU A 268 -20.59 2.47 -20.77
C GLU A 268 -20.74 2.77 -19.28
N ILE A 269 -20.20 1.88 -18.43
CA ILE A 269 -20.08 2.13 -16.99
C ILE A 269 -19.26 3.39 -16.73
N LYS A 270 -18.13 3.59 -17.44
CA LYS A 270 -17.33 4.81 -17.29
C LYS A 270 -18.12 6.06 -17.69
N LYS A 271 -18.89 6.04 -18.79
CA LYS A 271 -19.73 7.17 -19.20
C LYS A 271 -20.75 7.55 -18.12
N VAL A 272 -21.44 6.57 -17.55
CA VAL A 272 -22.39 6.80 -16.45
C VAL A 272 -21.68 7.33 -15.21
N LEU A 273 -20.51 6.79 -14.84
CA LEU A 273 -19.72 7.32 -13.73
C LEU A 273 -19.29 8.78 -13.97
N THR A 274 -18.93 9.16 -15.20
CA THR A 274 -18.63 10.55 -15.56
C THR A 274 -19.84 11.45 -15.33
N LYS A 275 -21.03 11.06 -15.81
CA LYS A 275 -22.28 11.80 -15.60
C LYS A 275 -22.66 11.93 -14.12
N ILE A 276 -22.47 10.87 -13.34
CA ILE A 276 -22.63 10.89 -11.88
C ILE A 276 -21.68 11.92 -11.26
N SER A 277 -20.41 11.96 -11.68
CA SER A 277 -19.41 12.90 -11.16
C SER A 277 -19.74 14.36 -11.50
N GLU A 278 -20.22 14.62 -12.72
CA GLU A 278 -20.63 15.96 -13.16
C GLU A 278 -21.87 16.45 -12.41
N HIS A 279 -22.83 15.56 -12.17
CA HIS A 279 -24.01 15.88 -11.37
C HIS A 279 -23.65 16.09 -9.90
N ALA A 280 -22.69 15.31 -9.36
CA ALA A 280 -22.18 15.50 -8.01
C ALA A 280 -21.53 16.87 -7.81
N LEU A 281 -20.79 17.40 -8.80
CA LEU A 281 -20.17 18.74 -8.74
C LEU A 281 -21.18 19.88 -8.59
N LYS A 282 -22.43 19.68 -9.04
CA LYS A 282 -23.50 20.68 -8.92
C LYS A 282 -24.10 20.73 -7.51
N LYS A 283 -23.87 19.72 -6.68
CA LYS A 283 -24.44 19.63 -5.33
C LYS A 283 -23.52 20.31 -4.32
N ILE A 284 -24.11 21.24 -3.56
CA ILE A 284 -23.41 21.93 -2.48
C ILE A 284 -23.40 21.03 -1.23
N ASN A 285 -22.27 20.96 -0.53
CA ASN A 285 -22.10 20.25 0.75
C ASN A 285 -22.49 18.75 0.70
N MET A 286 -21.81 17.99 -0.14
CA MET A 286 -21.97 16.52 -0.16
C MET A 286 -21.41 15.88 1.11
N ASN A 287 -22.03 14.80 1.56
CA ASN A 287 -21.50 14.00 2.65
C ASN A 287 -20.11 13.44 2.24
N PRO A 288 -19.07 13.56 3.10
CA PRO A 288 -17.75 12.99 2.85
C PRO A 288 -17.75 11.54 2.37
N ARG A 289 -18.63 10.71 2.95
CA ARG A 289 -18.78 9.30 2.56
C ARG A 289 -19.20 9.16 1.10
N ASP A 290 -20.18 9.95 0.67
CA ASP A 290 -20.72 9.89 -0.68
C ASP A 290 -19.69 10.39 -1.69
N LEU A 291 -19.03 11.50 -1.38
CA LEU A 291 -18.01 12.11 -2.22
C LEU A 291 -16.79 11.21 -2.42
N VAL A 292 -16.25 10.64 -1.33
CA VAL A 292 -15.13 9.69 -1.41
C VAL A 292 -15.55 8.41 -2.12
N GLY A 293 -16.76 7.91 -1.91
CA GLY A 293 -17.26 6.72 -2.59
C GLY A 293 -17.37 6.88 -4.11
N ILE A 294 -17.85 8.04 -4.59
CA ILE A 294 -17.86 8.36 -6.02
C ILE A 294 -16.44 8.45 -6.56
N GLY A 295 -15.55 9.18 -5.87
CA GLY A 295 -14.13 9.28 -6.26
C GLY A 295 -13.43 7.94 -6.32
N TYR A 296 -13.65 7.09 -5.32
CA TYR A 296 -13.10 5.74 -5.27
C TYR A 296 -13.56 4.88 -6.44
N SER A 297 -14.85 4.96 -6.80
CA SER A 297 -15.44 4.23 -7.94
C SER A 297 -14.84 4.67 -9.28
N LEU A 298 -14.73 5.99 -9.49
CA LEU A 298 -14.06 6.57 -10.65
C LEU A 298 -12.58 6.17 -10.72
N GLY A 299 -11.89 6.17 -9.57
CA GLY A 299 -10.49 5.77 -9.47
C GLY A 299 -10.27 4.31 -9.83
N LEU A 300 -11.14 3.40 -9.38
CA LEU A 300 -11.11 1.99 -9.77
C LEU A 300 -11.19 1.85 -11.29
N CYS A 301 -12.12 2.55 -11.94
CA CYS A 301 -12.32 2.50 -13.40
C CYS A 301 -11.32 3.34 -14.21
N ASN A 302 -10.30 3.93 -13.57
CA ASN A 302 -9.32 4.84 -14.18
C ASN A 302 -10.00 5.98 -14.98
N ASN A 303 -11.08 6.54 -14.41
CA ASN A 303 -11.96 7.54 -15.04
C ASN A 303 -12.08 8.83 -14.20
N MET A 304 -11.07 9.12 -13.38
CA MET A 304 -11.07 10.30 -12.50
C MET A 304 -10.77 11.57 -13.28
N ASN A 305 -11.69 12.53 -13.22
CA ASN A 305 -11.53 13.87 -13.81
C ASN A 305 -10.79 14.82 -12.84
N GLU A 306 -9.89 15.64 -13.36
CA GLU A 306 -9.15 16.67 -12.61
C GLU A 306 -10.09 17.65 -11.89
N TYR A 307 -11.18 18.09 -12.52
CA TYR A 307 -12.15 19.00 -11.90
C TYR A 307 -12.84 18.37 -10.68
N PHE A 308 -13.21 17.09 -10.79
CA PHE A 308 -13.83 16.36 -9.68
C PHE A 308 -12.82 16.13 -8.55
N PHE A 309 -11.57 15.81 -8.89
CA PHE A 309 -10.50 15.63 -7.90
C PHE A 309 -10.21 16.92 -7.12
N GLU A 310 -10.14 18.08 -7.78
CA GLU A 310 -9.94 19.37 -7.11
C GLU A 310 -11.12 19.73 -6.20
N HIS A 311 -12.36 19.43 -6.61
CA HIS A 311 -13.53 19.58 -5.74
C HIS A 311 -13.44 18.66 -4.52
N LEU A 312 -13.12 17.38 -4.72
CA LEU A 312 -12.94 16.40 -3.66
C LEU A 312 -11.82 16.81 -2.69
N LYS A 313 -10.72 17.36 -3.19
CA LYS A 313 -9.64 17.94 -2.38
C LYS A 313 -10.14 19.12 -1.53
N LYS A 314 -10.84 20.07 -2.13
CA LYS A 314 -11.34 21.27 -1.44
C LYS A 314 -12.34 20.92 -0.32
N GLU A 315 -13.28 20.03 -0.60
CA GLU A 315 -14.26 19.57 0.38
C GLU A 315 -13.59 18.77 1.51
N THR A 316 -12.62 17.90 1.17
CA THR A 316 -11.86 17.16 2.17
C THR A 316 -11.10 18.10 3.10
N ILE A 317 -10.40 19.11 2.57
CA ILE A 317 -9.64 20.07 3.39
C ILE A 317 -10.56 20.85 4.33
N SER A 318 -11.79 21.16 3.87
CA SER A 318 -12.75 21.93 4.65
C SER A 318 -13.43 21.09 5.75
N ASN A 319 -13.62 19.80 5.53
CA ASN A 319 -14.45 18.92 6.37
C ASN A 319 -13.70 17.67 6.90
N ILE A 320 -12.37 17.71 6.97
CA ILE A 320 -11.53 16.54 7.33
C ILE A 320 -11.89 15.92 8.69
N ASP A 321 -12.40 16.72 9.64
CA ASP A 321 -12.77 16.24 10.97
C ASP A 321 -13.97 15.26 10.97
N ALA A 322 -14.76 15.24 9.90
CA ALA A 322 -15.86 14.29 9.73
C ALA A 322 -15.41 12.93 9.16
N TYR A 323 -14.13 12.78 8.79
CA TYR A 323 -13.64 11.57 8.13
C TYR A 323 -13.30 10.48 9.14
N THR A 324 -13.85 9.29 8.91
CA THR A 324 -13.49 8.07 9.66
C THR A 324 -12.22 7.43 9.09
N PRO A 325 -11.53 6.54 9.84
CA PRO A 325 -10.40 5.76 9.33
C PRO A 325 -10.65 5.06 7.99
N THR A 326 -11.84 4.48 7.82
CA THR A 326 -12.26 3.85 6.56
C THR A 326 -12.32 4.84 5.40
N LEU A 327 -12.85 6.05 5.63
CA LEU A 327 -12.90 7.09 4.58
C LEU A 327 -11.52 7.64 4.26
N LEU A 328 -10.65 7.83 5.26
CA LEU A 328 -9.27 8.28 5.06
C LEU A 328 -8.47 7.27 4.22
N THR A 329 -8.61 5.97 4.51
CA THR A 329 -7.94 4.91 3.75
C THR A 329 -8.49 4.78 2.34
N GLN A 330 -9.81 4.85 2.15
CA GLN A 330 -10.44 4.86 0.83
C GLN A 330 -10.05 6.08 0.01
N LEU A 331 -9.97 7.26 0.62
CA LEU A 331 -9.54 8.48 -0.04
C LEU A 331 -8.08 8.38 -0.50
N LEU A 332 -7.19 7.89 0.36
CA LEU A 332 -5.79 7.71 0.00
C LEU A 332 -5.64 6.69 -1.14
N GLU A 333 -6.44 5.62 -1.13
CA GLU A 333 -6.48 4.63 -2.20
C GLU A 333 -7.04 5.22 -3.51
N CYS A 334 -8.08 6.05 -3.43
CA CYS A 334 -8.60 6.81 -4.57
C CYS A 334 -7.52 7.68 -5.21
N MET A 335 -6.76 8.45 -4.40
CA MET A 335 -5.65 9.27 -4.87
C MET A 335 -4.58 8.43 -5.57
N ARG A 336 -4.25 7.26 -5.00
CA ARG A 336 -3.29 6.31 -5.57
C ARG A 336 -3.77 5.77 -6.92
N LEU A 337 -5.02 5.31 -7.01
CA LEU A 337 -5.62 4.76 -8.23
C LEU A 337 -5.67 5.80 -9.35
N SER A 338 -5.93 7.06 -8.99
CA SER A 338 -5.96 8.20 -9.92
C SER A 338 -4.58 8.71 -10.35
N GLN A 339 -3.50 8.14 -9.81
CA GLN A 339 -2.11 8.60 -9.99
C GLN A 339 -1.91 10.08 -9.62
N ASN A 340 -2.75 10.62 -8.72
CA ASN A 340 -2.72 12.00 -8.28
C ASN A 340 -2.49 12.08 -6.76
N LEU A 341 -1.23 11.90 -6.35
CA LEU A 341 -0.80 11.98 -4.96
C LEU A 341 -0.39 13.41 -4.61
N ASP A 342 -1.37 14.29 -4.42
CA ASP A 342 -1.12 15.65 -3.94
C ASP A 342 -0.45 15.63 -2.56
N VAL A 343 0.68 16.33 -2.43
CA VAL A 343 1.53 16.29 -1.24
C VAL A 343 0.83 16.89 -0.01
N GLU A 344 0.08 17.97 -0.19
CA GLU A 344 -0.61 18.68 0.89
C GLU A 344 -1.75 17.83 1.45
N LEU A 345 -2.61 17.33 0.56
CA LEU A 345 -3.73 16.45 0.93
C LEU A 345 -3.22 15.14 1.55
N THR A 346 -2.16 14.54 1.00
CA THR A 346 -1.56 13.33 1.55
C THR A 346 -1.05 13.56 2.99
N ASN A 347 -0.42 14.71 3.26
CA ASN A 347 0.05 15.03 4.60
C ASN A 347 -1.11 15.21 5.59
N LEU A 348 -2.17 15.90 5.18
CA LEU A 348 -3.37 16.09 5.98
C LEU A 348 -4.06 14.76 6.32
N ILE A 349 -4.23 13.88 5.32
CA ILE A 349 -4.81 12.54 5.54
C ILE A 349 -3.95 11.75 6.52
N VAL A 350 -2.63 11.73 6.35
CA VAL A 350 -1.72 10.98 7.22
C VAL A 350 -1.73 11.52 8.66
N GLU A 351 -1.80 12.83 8.83
CA GLU A 351 -1.95 13.46 10.15
C GLU A 351 -3.27 13.05 10.81
N LYS A 352 -4.39 13.12 10.08
CA LYS A 352 -5.70 12.69 10.59
C LYS A 352 -5.75 11.20 10.90
N MET A 353 -5.14 10.34 10.07
CA MET A 353 -5.00 8.91 10.35
C MET A 353 -4.20 8.65 11.65
N CYS A 354 -3.24 9.51 11.97
CA CYS A 354 -2.52 9.41 13.25
C CYS A 354 -3.41 9.85 14.42
N GLU A 355 -4.19 10.92 14.30
CA GLU A 355 -5.11 11.35 15.35
C GLU A 355 -6.14 10.27 15.69
N GLU A 356 -6.67 9.60 14.66
CA GLU A 356 -7.76 8.62 14.78
C GLU A 356 -7.27 7.17 14.90
N ILE A 357 -5.98 6.93 15.23
CA ILE A 357 -5.39 5.57 15.17
C ILE A 357 -6.19 4.55 16.01
N ASP A 358 -6.71 4.98 17.17
CA ASP A 358 -7.37 4.10 18.12
C ASP A 358 -8.75 3.64 17.63
N ARG A 359 -9.27 4.26 16.56
CA ARG A 359 -10.54 3.89 15.92
C ARG A 359 -10.36 2.99 14.69
N PHE A 360 -9.13 2.63 14.34
CA PHE A 360 -8.88 1.76 13.19
C PHE A 360 -9.36 0.34 13.46
N THR A 361 -10.14 -0.20 12.53
CA THR A 361 -10.48 -1.63 12.53
C THR A 361 -9.36 -2.45 11.88
N THR A 362 -9.35 -3.77 12.06
CA THR A 362 -8.39 -4.68 11.42
C THR A 362 -8.39 -4.54 9.88
N ARG A 363 -9.57 -4.30 9.29
CA ARG A 363 -9.73 -4.03 7.86
C ARG A 363 -9.10 -2.70 7.46
N ASP A 364 -9.30 -1.65 8.24
CA ASP A 364 -8.72 -0.33 7.95
C ASP A 364 -7.20 -0.38 8.00
N VAL A 365 -6.62 -1.08 8.98
CA VAL A 365 -5.16 -1.27 9.11
C VAL A 365 -4.58 -2.01 7.91
N THR A 366 -5.21 -3.12 7.53
CA THR A 366 -4.78 -3.94 6.39
C THR A 366 -4.80 -3.12 5.11
N LEU A 367 -5.89 -2.36 4.87
CA LEU A 367 -6.02 -1.50 3.71
C LEU A 367 -5.01 -0.33 3.76
N ALA A 368 -4.85 0.32 4.91
CA ALA A 368 -3.91 1.43 5.09
C ALA A 368 -2.48 1.02 4.73
N LEU A 369 -1.99 -0.09 5.28
CA LEU A 369 -0.64 -0.57 5.01
C LEU A 369 -0.45 -0.96 3.54
N LYS A 370 -1.46 -1.62 2.94
CA LYS A 370 -1.47 -1.93 1.51
C LYS A 370 -1.41 -0.69 0.64
N THR A 371 -2.26 0.30 0.91
CA THR A 371 -2.30 1.56 0.14
C THR A 371 -0.99 2.34 0.29
N LEU A 372 -0.44 2.45 1.50
CA LEU A 372 0.86 3.12 1.75
C LEU A 372 2.00 2.43 0.98
N SER A 373 2.04 1.09 1.02
CA SER A 373 2.97 0.24 0.27
C SER A 373 2.88 0.48 -1.23
N MET A 374 1.67 0.40 -1.79
CA MET A 374 1.45 0.52 -3.24
C MET A 374 1.63 1.96 -3.75
N ALA A 375 1.35 2.96 -2.91
CA ALA A 375 1.55 4.37 -3.23
C ALA A 375 3.01 4.83 -3.01
N GLY A 376 3.85 4.01 -2.38
CA GLY A 376 5.23 4.37 -2.04
C GLY A 376 5.29 5.54 -1.05
N ILE A 377 4.42 5.55 -0.03
CA ILE A 377 4.32 6.63 0.96
C ILE A 377 5.07 6.27 2.26
N PRO A 378 6.36 6.66 2.41
CA PRO A 378 7.12 6.46 3.65
C PRO A 378 6.68 7.43 4.75
N ARG A 379 5.71 7.04 5.57
CA ARG A 379 5.30 7.79 6.76
C ARG A 379 5.57 6.97 8.01
N GLY A 380 6.85 6.92 8.41
CA GLY A 380 7.34 6.02 9.46
C GLY A 380 6.63 6.15 10.81
N PHE A 381 6.12 7.35 11.17
CA PHE A 381 5.34 7.52 12.40
C PHE A 381 3.98 6.83 12.33
N LEU A 382 3.23 7.02 11.24
CA LEU A 382 1.95 6.33 11.01
C LEU A 382 2.16 4.82 10.88
N ILE A 383 3.15 4.39 10.07
CA ILE A 383 3.47 2.96 9.88
C ILE A 383 3.79 2.30 11.22
N ARG A 384 4.58 2.94 12.09
CA ARG A 384 4.87 2.41 13.43
C ARG A 384 3.61 2.26 14.29
N ARG A 385 2.72 3.26 14.30
CA ARG A 385 1.49 3.18 15.11
C ARG A 385 0.54 2.09 14.59
N LEU A 386 0.40 1.96 13.27
CA LEU A 386 -0.35 0.86 12.66
C LEU A 386 0.29 -0.49 12.98
N CYS A 387 1.62 -0.60 12.91
CA CYS A 387 2.38 -1.79 13.26
C CYS A 387 2.11 -2.20 14.71
N ASN A 388 2.23 -1.27 15.67
CA ASN A 388 1.93 -1.55 17.08
C ASN A 388 0.49 -2.04 17.25
N LEU A 389 -0.49 -1.38 16.63
CA LEU A 389 -1.89 -1.80 16.69
C LEU A 389 -2.11 -3.24 16.18
N VAL A 390 -1.38 -3.68 15.14
CA VAL A 390 -1.41 -5.06 14.65
C VAL A 390 -0.86 -6.02 15.69
N PHE A 391 0.33 -5.75 16.23
CA PHE A 391 1.01 -6.67 17.15
C PHE A 391 0.34 -6.73 18.52
N ASP A 392 -0.24 -5.63 19.00
CA ASP A 392 -1.01 -5.57 20.24
C ASP A 392 -2.34 -6.36 20.13
N ASN A 393 -2.87 -6.52 18.91
CA ASN A 393 -4.18 -7.13 18.65
C ASN A 393 -4.10 -8.31 17.67
N ILE A 394 -2.97 -9.01 17.62
CA ILE A 394 -2.67 -9.99 16.56
C ILE A 394 -3.73 -11.09 16.43
N SER A 395 -4.32 -11.52 17.55
CA SER A 395 -5.37 -12.53 17.62
C SER A 395 -6.68 -12.13 16.94
N HIS A 396 -6.90 -10.84 16.69
CA HIS A 396 -8.10 -10.33 16.01
C HIS A 396 -7.96 -10.31 14.48
N PHE A 397 -6.76 -10.56 13.95
CA PHE A 397 -6.52 -10.58 12.52
C PHE A 397 -6.65 -11.99 11.96
N HIS A 398 -7.28 -12.08 10.79
CA HIS A 398 -7.29 -13.31 10.01
C HIS A 398 -5.88 -13.62 9.47
N HIS A 399 -5.50 -14.90 9.36
CA HIS A 399 -4.17 -15.32 8.92
C HIS A 399 -3.76 -14.73 7.56
N THR A 400 -4.67 -14.68 6.58
CA THR A 400 -4.40 -14.04 5.28
C THR A 400 -4.16 -12.53 5.40
N ALA A 401 -4.82 -11.86 6.35
CA ALA A 401 -4.60 -10.43 6.60
C ALA A 401 -3.23 -10.21 7.25
N LEU A 402 -2.81 -11.08 8.17
CA LEU A 402 -1.47 -11.02 8.79
C LEU A 402 -0.36 -11.18 7.75
N ILE A 403 -0.48 -12.17 6.85
CA ILE A 403 0.47 -12.34 5.74
C ILE A 403 0.49 -11.09 4.85
N ASN A 404 -0.68 -10.55 4.49
CA ASN A 404 -0.75 -9.35 3.67
C ASN A 404 -0.12 -8.12 4.37
N ILE A 405 -0.29 -8.01 5.69
CA ILE A 405 0.32 -6.95 6.49
C ILE A 405 1.85 -7.07 6.46
N ILE A 406 2.42 -8.23 6.77
CA ILE A 406 3.88 -8.39 6.80
C ILE A 406 4.50 -8.22 5.40
N TYR A 407 3.82 -8.68 4.35
CA TYR A 407 4.24 -8.45 2.97
C TYR A 407 4.29 -6.96 2.62
N ASN A 408 3.27 -6.18 3.01
CA ASN A 408 3.26 -4.74 2.75
C ASN A 408 4.23 -3.96 3.64
N LEU A 409 4.45 -4.39 4.89
CA LEU A 409 5.52 -3.85 5.73
C LEU A 409 6.90 -4.11 5.11
N THR A 410 7.11 -5.29 4.53
CA THR A 410 8.35 -5.65 3.83
C THR A 410 8.59 -4.76 2.62
N LYS A 411 7.55 -4.48 1.83
CA LYS A 411 7.64 -3.52 0.71
C LYS A 411 7.94 -2.09 1.17
N LEU A 412 7.45 -1.70 2.34
CA LEU A 412 7.79 -0.45 3.00
C LEU A 412 9.17 -0.49 3.69
N LYS A 413 9.90 -1.61 3.62
CA LYS A 413 11.18 -1.86 4.30
C LYS A 413 11.08 -1.71 5.82
N PHE A 414 9.88 -1.88 6.38
CA PHE A 414 9.55 -1.66 7.79
C PHE A 414 9.30 -3.00 8.50
N THR A 415 10.26 -3.91 8.39
CA THR A 415 10.19 -5.26 8.97
C THR A 415 11.43 -5.56 9.79
N THR A 416 11.27 -6.49 10.73
CA THR A 416 12.33 -7.06 11.56
C THR A 416 12.09 -8.56 11.67
N ASN A 417 13.11 -9.35 12.01
CA ASN A 417 12.97 -10.80 12.16
C ASN A 417 11.90 -11.13 13.22
N ASN A 418 11.86 -10.39 14.33
CA ASN A 418 10.82 -10.55 15.35
C ASN A 418 9.39 -10.34 14.81
N HIS A 419 9.19 -9.34 13.92
CA HIS A 419 7.88 -9.16 13.29
C HIS A 419 7.46 -10.38 12.48
N ILE A 420 8.40 -10.98 11.75
CA ILE A 420 8.16 -12.16 10.92
C ILE A 420 7.90 -13.38 11.79
N ASP A 421 8.69 -13.59 12.84
CA ASP A 421 8.53 -14.71 13.77
C ASP A 421 7.17 -14.70 14.47
N VAL A 422 6.76 -13.54 14.98
CA VAL A 422 5.47 -13.40 15.68
C VAL A 422 4.31 -13.66 14.71
N ILE A 423 4.36 -13.13 13.49
CA ILE A 423 3.31 -13.37 12.49
C ILE A 423 3.30 -14.82 12.02
N TYR A 424 4.46 -15.41 11.75
CA TYR A 424 4.55 -16.80 11.29
C TYR A 424 3.97 -17.76 12.32
N LYS A 425 4.28 -17.59 13.62
CA LYS A 425 3.71 -18.40 14.71
C LYS A 425 2.18 -18.39 14.76
N ASN A 426 1.53 -17.30 14.35
CA ASN A 426 0.07 -17.17 14.34
C ASN A 426 -0.58 -17.68 13.04
N VAL A 427 0.23 -18.01 12.03
CA VAL A 427 -0.21 -18.38 10.69
C VAL A 427 0.17 -19.82 10.35
N GLU A 428 1.17 -20.37 11.02
CA GLU A 428 1.78 -21.67 10.75
C GLU A 428 0.77 -22.83 10.69
N GLU A 429 -0.19 -22.87 11.63
CA GLU A 429 -1.25 -23.90 11.68
C GLU A 429 -2.34 -23.70 10.61
N HIS A 430 -2.29 -22.61 9.85
CA HIS A 430 -3.29 -22.24 8.84
C HIS A 430 -2.69 -22.13 7.43
N LEU A 431 -1.46 -22.60 7.22
CA LEU A 431 -0.80 -22.55 5.90
C LEU A 431 -1.57 -23.36 4.85
N GLU A 432 -2.12 -24.51 5.21
CA GLU A 432 -2.96 -25.35 4.34
C GLU A 432 -4.23 -24.63 3.84
N ASN A 433 -4.76 -23.69 4.65
CA ASN A 433 -5.95 -22.91 4.30
C ASN A 433 -5.62 -21.67 3.45
N CYS A 434 -4.34 -21.35 3.26
CA CYS A 434 -3.92 -20.19 2.49
C CYS A 434 -3.96 -20.49 0.98
N ASN A 435 -4.41 -19.52 0.19
CA ASN A 435 -4.29 -19.64 -1.27
C ASN A 435 -2.84 -19.44 -1.73
N THR A 436 -2.53 -19.89 -2.95
CA THR A 436 -1.21 -19.78 -3.57
C THR A 436 -0.67 -18.34 -3.57
N THR A 437 -1.52 -17.33 -3.79
CA THR A 437 -1.07 -15.93 -3.79
C THR A 437 -0.55 -15.50 -2.41
N THR A 438 -1.28 -15.85 -1.36
CA THR A 438 -0.92 -15.53 0.01
C THR A 438 0.36 -16.27 0.43
N LEU A 439 0.53 -17.54 0.07
CA LEU A 439 1.76 -18.28 0.33
C LEU A 439 2.97 -17.67 -0.41
N CYS A 440 2.80 -17.24 -1.67
CA CYS A 440 3.84 -16.52 -2.40
C CYS A 440 4.21 -15.18 -1.73
N GLU A 441 3.25 -14.42 -1.21
CA GLU A 441 3.50 -13.19 -0.45
C GLU A 441 4.34 -13.46 0.82
N LEU A 442 4.08 -14.58 1.51
CA LEU A 442 4.83 -15.00 2.69
C LEU A 442 6.26 -15.43 2.33
N LEU A 443 6.42 -16.28 1.31
CA LEU A 443 7.75 -16.71 0.87
C LEU A 443 8.59 -15.54 0.35
N TYR A 444 7.96 -14.60 -0.36
CA TYR A 444 8.62 -13.38 -0.79
C TYR A 444 9.06 -12.51 0.40
N THR A 445 8.25 -12.46 1.45
CA THR A 445 8.61 -11.78 2.71
C THR A 445 9.85 -12.40 3.34
N PHE A 446 9.95 -13.74 3.34
CA PHE A 446 11.12 -14.46 3.87
C PHE A 446 12.38 -14.12 3.09
N TYR A 447 12.30 -14.20 1.75
CA TYR A 447 13.40 -13.83 0.85
C TYR A 447 13.88 -12.40 1.12
N MET A 448 12.95 -11.45 1.20
CA MET A 448 13.29 -10.03 1.33
C MET A 448 14.01 -9.71 2.63
N ASN A 449 13.85 -10.53 3.67
CA ASN A 449 14.41 -10.35 5.00
C ASN A 449 15.45 -11.43 5.38
N GLU A 450 15.92 -12.24 4.41
CA GLU A 450 17.01 -13.22 4.58
C GLU A 450 16.72 -14.29 5.64
N ILE A 451 15.45 -14.72 5.73
CA ILE A 451 15.05 -15.80 6.63
C ILE A 451 15.47 -17.13 6.02
N ASN A 452 16.45 -17.81 6.62
CA ASN A 452 17.00 -19.08 6.13
C ASN A 452 16.66 -20.25 7.07
N GLU A 453 15.39 -20.37 7.43
CA GLU A 453 14.87 -21.46 8.27
C GLU A 453 14.24 -22.56 7.41
N GLU A 454 15.01 -23.62 7.16
CA GLU A 454 14.65 -24.74 6.26
C GLU A 454 13.25 -25.31 6.52
N ASN A 455 12.94 -25.66 7.78
CA ASN A 455 11.63 -26.23 8.14
C ASN A 455 10.46 -25.32 7.75
N ARG A 456 10.61 -24.00 7.96
CA ARG A 456 9.54 -23.04 7.64
C ARG A 456 9.39 -22.85 6.15
N ILE A 457 10.51 -22.84 5.41
CA ILE A 457 10.54 -22.69 3.95
C ILE A 457 9.89 -23.90 3.29
N ASN A 458 10.29 -25.12 3.68
CA ASN A 458 9.73 -26.36 3.15
C ASN A 458 8.22 -26.44 3.41
N LYS A 459 7.77 -26.13 4.62
CA LYS A 459 6.34 -26.11 4.97
C LYS A 459 5.53 -25.11 4.13
N ILE A 460 6.10 -23.96 3.75
CA ILE A 460 5.42 -23.03 2.83
C ILE A 460 5.36 -23.62 1.41
N LEU A 461 6.48 -24.16 0.91
CA LEU A 461 6.58 -24.71 -0.45
C LEU A 461 5.68 -25.93 -0.65
N GLU A 462 5.58 -26.82 0.33
CA GLU A 462 4.70 -28.01 0.32
C GLU A 462 3.22 -27.64 0.15
N ASN A 463 2.80 -26.51 0.70
CA ASN A 463 1.42 -26.02 0.61
C ASN A 463 1.11 -25.26 -0.70
N ILE A 464 2.10 -25.06 -1.58
CA ILE A 464 1.90 -24.35 -2.85
C ILE A 464 1.41 -25.31 -3.93
N ASN A 465 0.15 -25.11 -4.35
CA ASN A 465 -0.37 -25.76 -5.55
C ASN A 465 0.08 -24.99 -6.81
N TYR A 466 0.89 -25.65 -7.64
CA TYR A 466 1.45 -25.10 -8.88
C TYR A 466 0.42 -24.93 -10.01
N GLU A 467 -0.66 -25.72 -10.04
CA GLU A 467 -1.70 -25.61 -11.08
C GLU A 467 -2.42 -24.26 -11.04
N HIS A 468 -2.56 -23.69 -9.84
CA HIS A 468 -3.15 -22.37 -9.63
C HIS A 468 -2.35 -21.23 -10.27
N PHE A 469 -1.08 -21.44 -10.64
CA PHE A 469 -0.30 -20.40 -11.33
C PHE A 469 -0.89 -20.02 -12.68
N ASN A 470 -1.63 -20.91 -13.35
CA ASN A 470 -2.28 -20.65 -14.62
C ASN A 470 -3.24 -19.45 -14.58
N THR A 471 -3.96 -19.26 -13.47
CA THR A 471 -4.92 -18.15 -13.27
C THR A 471 -4.37 -17.02 -12.39
N THR A 472 -3.21 -17.23 -11.76
CA THR A 472 -2.58 -16.26 -10.85
C THR A 472 -2.02 -15.05 -11.59
N LYS A 473 -1.99 -13.87 -10.95
CA LYS A 473 -1.48 -12.63 -11.55
C LYS A 473 0.02 -12.70 -11.81
N THR A 474 0.48 -12.12 -12.92
CA THR A 474 1.91 -12.06 -13.32
C THR A 474 2.81 -11.49 -12.22
N ALA A 475 2.35 -10.49 -11.46
CA ALA A 475 3.13 -9.93 -10.35
C ALA A 475 3.46 -10.97 -9.28
N VAL A 476 2.53 -11.85 -8.93
CA VAL A 476 2.70 -12.88 -7.90
C VAL A 476 3.66 -13.97 -8.39
N ILE A 477 3.59 -14.34 -9.67
CA ILE A 477 4.53 -15.29 -10.29
C ILE A 477 5.95 -14.73 -10.23
N ILE A 478 6.13 -13.44 -10.55
CA ILE A 478 7.44 -12.80 -10.48
C ILE A 478 7.96 -12.76 -9.04
N ASP A 479 7.11 -12.42 -8.05
CA ASP A 479 7.46 -12.47 -6.64
C ASP A 479 7.92 -13.88 -6.23
N PHE A 480 7.18 -14.90 -6.63
CA PHE A 480 7.50 -16.29 -6.31
C PHE A 480 8.79 -16.77 -6.99
N ILE A 481 8.98 -16.50 -8.29
CA ILE A 481 10.23 -16.85 -8.99
C ILE A 481 11.44 -16.23 -8.30
N HIS A 482 11.31 -14.96 -7.90
CA HIS A 482 12.40 -14.27 -7.22
C HIS A 482 12.75 -14.90 -5.87
N ALA A 483 11.76 -15.38 -5.12
CA ALA A 483 11.99 -16.09 -3.87
C ALA A 483 12.57 -17.49 -4.13
N CYS A 484 12.05 -18.23 -5.11
CA CYS A 484 12.57 -19.54 -5.51
C CYS A 484 14.02 -19.49 -5.98
N THR A 485 14.43 -18.47 -6.74
CA THR A 485 15.83 -18.30 -7.14
C THR A 485 16.78 -18.10 -5.95
N TYR A 486 16.30 -17.50 -4.86
CA TYR A 486 17.10 -17.39 -3.64
C TYR A 486 17.14 -18.72 -2.88
N TYR A 487 16.02 -19.44 -2.86
CA TYR A 487 15.82 -20.71 -2.18
C TYR A 487 15.97 -21.94 -3.09
N THR A 488 16.76 -21.86 -4.17
CA THR A 488 16.84 -22.90 -5.22
C THR A 488 17.09 -24.32 -4.68
N LYS A 489 17.78 -24.44 -3.54
CA LYS A 489 18.06 -25.72 -2.86
C LYS A 489 16.80 -26.49 -2.41
N TYR A 490 15.71 -25.78 -2.13
CA TYR A 490 14.47 -26.34 -1.58
C TYR A 490 13.37 -26.50 -2.64
N VAL A 491 13.64 -26.08 -3.87
CA VAL A 491 12.64 -26.00 -4.94
C VAL A 491 12.86 -27.13 -5.94
N ASP A 492 11.78 -27.81 -6.30
CA ASP A 492 11.75 -28.77 -7.40
C ASP A 492 12.12 -28.08 -8.72
N LYS A 493 13.21 -28.56 -9.33
CA LYS A 493 13.82 -27.94 -10.52
C LYS A 493 12.85 -27.93 -11.71
N GLU A 494 12.14 -29.03 -11.95
CA GLU A 494 11.26 -29.19 -13.09
C GLU A 494 10.04 -28.27 -12.96
N LYS A 495 9.42 -28.25 -11.78
CA LYS A 495 8.28 -27.35 -11.49
C LYS A 495 8.69 -25.89 -11.62
N PHE A 496 9.92 -25.55 -11.25
CA PHE A 496 10.43 -24.19 -11.35
C PHE A 496 10.69 -23.77 -12.81
N GLU A 497 11.30 -24.62 -13.63
CA GLU A 497 11.51 -24.37 -15.06
C GLU A 497 10.19 -24.22 -15.82
N ASN A 498 9.20 -25.07 -15.51
CA ASN A 498 7.86 -24.98 -16.07
C ASN A 498 7.17 -23.65 -15.70
N LEU A 499 7.37 -23.17 -14.47
CA LEU A 499 6.81 -21.89 -14.05
C LEU A 499 7.48 -20.69 -14.77
N ILE A 500 8.81 -20.72 -14.95
CA ILE A 500 9.53 -19.69 -15.71
C ILE A 500 9.02 -19.67 -17.16
N SER A 501 8.85 -20.84 -17.78
CA SER A 501 8.28 -20.98 -19.11
C SER A 501 6.84 -20.44 -19.18
N LEU A 502 6.00 -20.74 -18.18
CA LEU A 502 4.66 -20.18 -18.07
C LEU A 502 4.69 -18.65 -17.98
N LEU A 503 5.62 -18.05 -17.23
CA LEU A 503 5.74 -16.60 -17.14
C LEU A 503 6.02 -15.99 -18.52
N PHE A 504 7.00 -16.53 -19.26
CA PHE A 504 7.42 -15.99 -20.55
C PHE A 504 6.45 -16.27 -21.69
N SER A 505 5.55 -17.25 -21.54
CA SER A 505 4.41 -17.46 -22.43
C SER A 505 3.38 -16.32 -22.37
N ARG A 506 3.37 -15.55 -21.27
CA ARG A 506 2.42 -14.45 -21.07
C ARG A 506 2.88 -13.16 -21.74
N ASN A 507 1.91 -12.30 -22.01
CA ASN A 507 2.17 -10.94 -22.49
C ASN A 507 3.04 -10.15 -21.49
N VAL A 508 3.98 -9.39 -22.04
CA VAL A 508 4.86 -8.51 -21.27
C VAL A 508 4.02 -7.51 -20.45
N PRO A 509 4.23 -7.41 -19.13
CA PRO A 509 3.47 -6.50 -18.29
C PRO A 509 3.81 -5.04 -18.61
N LYS A 510 2.80 -4.16 -18.60
CA LYS A 510 3.00 -2.70 -18.76
C LYS A 510 3.81 -2.08 -17.61
N SER A 511 3.85 -2.74 -16.45
CA SER A 511 4.58 -2.25 -15.27
C SER A 511 6.07 -2.49 -15.43
N LEU A 512 6.82 -1.41 -15.68
CA LEU A 512 8.29 -1.43 -15.74
C LEU A 512 8.92 -2.02 -14.47
N THR A 513 8.28 -1.83 -13.32
CA THR A 513 8.75 -2.36 -12.04
C THR A 513 8.70 -3.89 -11.98
N LEU A 514 7.75 -4.52 -12.66
CA LEU A 514 7.69 -5.98 -12.73
C LEU A 514 8.78 -6.53 -13.67
N ILE A 515 9.02 -5.84 -14.79
CA ILE A 515 10.10 -6.15 -15.73
C ILE A 515 11.46 -6.05 -15.03
N ALA A 516 11.67 -4.99 -14.22
CA ALA A 516 12.85 -4.82 -13.38
C ALA A 516 13.11 -6.03 -12.49
N LYS A 517 12.04 -6.45 -11.80
CA LYS A 517 12.10 -7.45 -10.76
C LYS A 517 12.41 -8.84 -11.31
N ILE A 518 11.86 -9.20 -12.48
CA ILE A 518 12.15 -10.52 -13.07
C ILE A 518 13.56 -10.60 -13.70
N ARG A 519 14.15 -9.47 -14.08
CA ARG A 519 15.49 -9.47 -14.70
C ARG A 519 16.55 -10.07 -13.78
N GLU A 520 16.58 -9.65 -12.50
CA GLU A 520 17.57 -10.10 -11.51
C GLU A 520 17.65 -11.64 -11.38
N PRO A 521 16.56 -12.37 -11.08
CA PRO A 521 16.62 -13.82 -10.94
C PRO A 521 16.98 -14.54 -12.24
N ILE A 522 16.51 -14.07 -13.40
CA ILE A 522 16.76 -14.76 -14.67
C ILE A 522 18.23 -14.68 -15.10
N TYR A 523 18.85 -13.52 -14.95
CA TYR A 523 20.28 -13.38 -15.23
C TYR A 523 21.14 -14.11 -14.20
N PHE A 524 20.72 -14.15 -12.93
CA PHE A 524 21.37 -14.97 -11.91
C PHE A 524 21.36 -16.45 -12.30
N LEU A 525 20.19 -16.98 -12.64
CA LEU A 525 20.04 -18.38 -13.08
C LEU A 525 20.78 -18.65 -14.39
N SER A 526 20.93 -17.69 -15.31
CA SER A 526 21.73 -17.94 -16.52
C SER A 526 23.22 -18.15 -16.24
N ALA A 527 23.71 -17.59 -15.12
CA ALA A 527 25.12 -17.66 -14.73
C ALA A 527 25.39 -18.67 -13.59
N ASP A 528 24.35 -19.27 -13.01
CA ASP A 528 24.48 -20.24 -11.93
C ASP A 528 25.05 -21.57 -12.48
N SER A 529 26.01 -22.14 -11.76
CA SER A 529 26.61 -23.42 -12.12
C SER A 529 25.66 -24.59 -11.90
N THR A 530 24.71 -24.46 -10.97
CA THR A 530 23.79 -25.52 -10.55
C THR A 530 22.50 -25.58 -11.36
N PHE A 531 22.00 -24.41 -11.76
CA PHE A 531 20.78 -24.24 -12.53
C PHE A 531 21.11 -23.37 -13.74
N LYS A 532 21.50 -23.96 -14.88
CA LYS A 532 21.84 -23.19 -16.09
C LYS A 532 20.60 -22.91 -16.93
N PHE A 533 19.95 -21.78 -16.69
CA PHE A 533 18.81 -21.37 -17.52
C PHE A 533 19.28 -20.79 -18.86
N ASP A 534 18.82 -21.34 -19.98
CA ASP A 534 19.13 -20.78 -21.30
C ASP A 534 18.27 -19.55 -21.61
N LEU A 535 18.91 -18.40 -21.81
CA LEU A 535 18.26 -17.15 -22.18
C LEU A 535 17.56 -17.21 -23.54
N ASN A 536 17.92 -18.15 -24.41
CA ASN A 536 17.25 -18.34 -25.71
C ASN A 536 15.79 -18.79 -25.56
N ASN A 537 15.41 -19.35 -24.40
CA ASN A 537 14.04 -19.76 -24.11
C ASN A 537 13.10 -18.57 -23.82
N ILE A 538 13.65 -17.36 -23.72
CA ILE A 538 12.88 -16.14 -23.45
C ILE A 538 12.42 -15.53 -24.77
N SER A 539 11.15 -15.16 -24.87
CA SER A 539 10.65 -14.51 -26.07
C SER A 539 11.37 -13.17 -26.34
N PRO A 540 11.63 -12.80 -27.61
CA PRO A 540 12.32 -11.55 -27.93
C PRO A 540 11.64 -10.31 -27.36
N SER A 541 10.31 -10.32 -27.23
CA SER A 541 9.54 -9.24 -26.62
C SER A 541 9.91 -9.02 -25.15
N TRP A 542 10.05 -10.11 -24.38
CA TRP A 542 10.48 -10.04 -22.99
C TRP A 542 11.94 -9.59 -22.87
N LEU A 543 12.84 -10.12 -23.70
CA LEU A 543 14.25 -9.75 -23.69
C LEU A 543 14.45 -8.25 -24.00
N ASN A 544 13.77 -7.74 -25.02
CA ASN A 544 13.80 -6.32 -25.36
C ASN A 544 13.27 -5.45 -24.21
N ALA A 545 12.14 -5.84 -23.61
CA ALA A 545 11.58 -5.12 -22.47
C ALA A 545 12.54 -5.09 -21.26
N MET A 546 13.21 -6.22 -20.97
CA MET A 546 14.19 -6.30 -19.88
C MET A 546 15.46 -5.49 -20.16
N ASN A 547 15.87 -5.34 -21.41
CA ASN A 547 17.04 -4.54 -21.79
C ASN A 547 16.72 -3.03 -21.79
N ASP A 548 15.55 -2.63 -22.31
CA ASP A 548 15.08 -1.25 -22.26
C ASP A 548 14.94 -0.73 -20.83
N PHE A 549 14.61 -1.61 -19.88
CA PHE A 549 14.48 -1.26 -18.47
C PHE A 549 15.76 -0.69 -17.86
N LEU A 550 16.95 -1.20 -18.19
CA LEU A 550 18.22 -0.76 -17.57
C LEU A 550 18.44 0.75 -17.75
N ARG A 551 18.09 1.28 -18.93
CA ARG A 551 18.14 2.72 -19.20
C ARG A 551 17.15 3.48 -18.33
N ILE A 552 15.93 2.98 -18.22
CA ILE A 552 14.86 3.66 -17.47
C ILE A 552 15.13 3.63 -15.96
N ASP A 553 15.72 2.56 -15.43
CA ASP A 553 16.07 2.47 -14.01
C ASP A 553 17.09 3.54 -13.63
N HIS A 554 18.14 3.70 -14.45
CA HIS A 554 19.12 4.76 -14.28
C HIS A 554 18.50 6.16 -14.30
N GLU A 555 17.62 6.44 -15.27
CA GLU A 555 16.93 7.74 -15.34
C GLU A 555 16.07 8.00 -14.08
N LYS A 556 15.39 6.98 -13.57
CA LYS A 556 14.57 7.09 -12.36
C LYS A 556 15.41 7.32 -11.11
N LEU A 557 16.51 6.58 -10.94
CA LEU A 557 17.42 6.73 -9.80
C LEU A 557 18.12 8.08 -9.82
N GLN A 558 18.58 8.51 -10.98
CA GLN A 558 19.20 9.81 -11.17
C GLN A 558 18.22 10.95 -10.85
N ALA A 559 16.91 10.74 -11.03
CA ALA A 559 15.90 11.73 -10.63
C ALA A 559 15.66 11.79 -9.10
N LEU A 560 16.13 10.80 -8.33
CA LEU A 560 15.91 10.77 -6.88
C LEU A 560 16.83 11.75 -6.16
N LYS A 561 16.21 12.65 -5.37
CA LYS A 561 16.95 13.56 -4.49
C LYS A 561 17.87 12.81 -3.52
N THR A 562 17.41 11.69 -2.96
CA THR A 562 18.17 10.86 -2.04
C THR A 562 19.41 10.25 -2.68
N PHE A 563 19.37 9.92 -3.97
CA PHE A 563 20.54 9.41 -4.68
C PHE A 563 21.66 10.45 -4.72
N HIS A 564 21.33 11.70 -5.09
CA HIS A 564 22.30 12.79 -5.09
C HIS A 564 22.79 13.17 -3.68
N GLU A 565 21.94 13.08 -2.66
CA GLU A 565 22.36 13.27 -1.27
C GLU A 565 23.42 12.24 -0.87
N VAL A 566 23.16 10.96 -1.14
CA VAL A 566 24.13 9.87 -0.87
C VAL A 566 25.41 10.08 -1.67
N GLN A 567 25.30 10.35 -2.97
CA GLN A 567 26.45 10.56 -3.86
C GLN A 567 27.36 11.69 -3.37
N ASN A 568 26.77 12.82 -2.94
CA ASN A 568 27.54 13.95 -2.43
C ASN A 568 28.31 13.60 -1.15
N VAL A 569 27.65 12.92 -0.21
CA VAL A 569 28.31 12.50 1.04
C VAL A 569 29.40 11.46 0.75
N LEU A 570 29.13 10.51 -0.14
CA LEU A 570 30.09 9.47 -0.54
C LEU A 570 31.35 10.09 -1.17
N ASN A 571 31.19 11.09 -2.05
CA ASN A 571 32.31 11.80 -2.67
C ASN A 571 33.18 12.56 -1.65
N ILE A 572 32.62 12.96 -0.51
CA ILE A 572 33.36 13.65 0.56
C ILE A 572 34.19 12.64 1.37
N ILE A 573 33.64 11.48 1.70
CA ILE A 573 34.27 10.52 2.62
C ILE A 573 35.14 9.47 1.91
N ALA A 574 34.78 9.04 0.69
CA ALA A 574 35.46 7.96 -0.02
C ALA A 574 36.96 8.22 -0.25
N PRO A 575 37.42 9.47 -0.52
CA PRO A 575 38.85 9.76 -0.63
C PRO A 575 39.65 9.41 0.63
N ASN A 576 39.05 9.51 1.84
CA ASN A 576 39.71 9.16 3.10
C ASN A 576 40.05 7.66 3.18
N PHE A 577 39.31 6.83 2.44
CA PHE A 577 39.51 5.39 2.32
C PHE A 577 40.34 5.00 1.08
N LYS A 578 40.86 5.99 0.34
CA LYS A 578 41.47 5.80 -1.00
C LYS A 578 40.50 5.03 -1.92
N LEU A 579 39.26 5.50 -2.01
CA LEU A 579 38.20 4.93 -2.86
C LEU A 579 37.64 6.03 -3.78
N ASN A 580 37.25 5.65 -4.99
CA ASN A 580 36.64 6.55 -5.96
C ASN A 580 35.40 5.91 -6.61
N PHE A 581 34.22 6.16 -6.04
CA PHE A 581 33.00 5.54 -6.54
C PHE A 581 32.50 6.18 -7.84
N VAL A 582 32.27 5.35 -8.85
CA VAL A 582 31.57 5.72 -10.08
C VAL A 582 30.08 5.42 -9.95
N PRO A 583 29.20 6.41 -10.12
CA PRO A 583 27.76 6.21 -10.01
C PRO A 583 27.15 5.54 -11.26
N LEU A 584 26.03 4.83 -11.08
CA LEU A 584 25.11 4.34 -12.12
C LEU A 584 25.79 3.62 -13.29
N GLN A 585 26.47 2.51 -12.99
CA GLN A 585 27.16 1.68 -13.98
C GLN A 585 26.37 0.41 -14.32
N ILE A 586 26.46 -0.05 -15.56
CA ILE A 586 25.99 -1.40 -15.95
C ILE A 586 27.21 -2.32 -15.93
N THR A 587 27.20 -3.33 -15.07
CA THR A 587 28.30 -4.28 -14.95
C THR A 587 27.70 -5.69 -14.85
N HIS A 588 28.20 -6.63 -15.65
CA HIS A 588 27.74 -8.02 -15.69
C HIS A 588 26.20 -8.17 -15.79
N SER A 589 25.57 -7.38 -16.66
CA SER A 589 24.11 -7.35 -16.88
C SER A 589 23.24 -6.82 -15.72
N TYR A 590 23.85 -6.35 -14.63
CA TYR A 590 23.21 -5.64 -13.52
C TYR A 590 23.48 -4.13 -13.56
N SER A 591 22.50 -3.33 -13.14
CA SER A 591 22.70 -1.91 -12.83
C SER A 591 23.21 -1.79 -11.39
N VAL A 592 24.31 -1.07 -11.20
CA VAL A 592 24.96 -0.81 -9.91
C VAL A 592 24.93 0.68 -9.61
N ASP A 593 24.52 1.04 -8.39
CA ASP A 593 24.37 2.45 -8.01
C ASP A 593 25.70 3.15 -7.82
N PHE A 594 26.63 2.52 -7.11
CA PHE A 594 27.98 3.00 -6.87
C PHE A 594 28.94 1.82 -6.96
N ILE A 595 29.89 1.87 -7.89
CA ILE A 595 30.92 0.85 -8.05
C ILE A 595 32.29 1.47 -7.91
N GLU A 596 33.21 0.76 -7.27
CA GLU A 596 34.62 1.07 -7.30
C GLU A 596 35.40 -0.15 -7.81
N ASN A 597 36.14 0.06 -8.91
CA ASN A 597 36.70 -1.01 -9.73
C ASN A 597 38.03 -1.55 -9.18
N GLU A 598 38.90 -0.72 -8.60
CA GLU A 598 40.23 -1.17 -8.17
C GLU A 598 40.13 -2.14 -6.99
N LYS A 599 39.29 -1.79 -6.00
CA LYS A 599 39.05 -2.65 -4.81
C LYS A 599 37.83 -3.54 -4.94
N LYS A 600 37.20 -3.59 -6.12
CA LYS A 600 35.97 -4.34 -6.41
C LYS A 600 34.89 -4.15 -5.33
N ILE A 601 34.44 -2.91 -5.12
CA ILE A 601 33.39 -2.59 -4.14
C ILE A 601 32.11 -2.19 -4.85
N VAL A 602 30.98 -2.72 -4.40
CA VAL A 602 29.64 -2.37 -4.88
C VAL A 602 28.81 -1.87 -3.72
N ILE A 603 28.23 -0.68 -3.86
CA ILE A 603 27.29 -0.11 -2.88
C ILE A 603 25.98 0.22 -3.57
N ASP A 604 24.88 -0.33 -3.06
CA ASP A 604 23.54 -0.07 -3.57
C ASP A 604 22.65 0.67 -2.57
N LEU A 605 21.85 1.59 -3.10
CA LEU A 605 20.89 2.40 -2.35
C LEU A 605 19.51 1.73 -2.34
N ASP A 606 19.07 1.34 -1.14
CA ASP A 606 17.72 0.83 -0.95
C ASP A 606 16.69 1.96 -0.97
N THR A 607 15.56 1.71 -1.64
CA THR A 607 14.44 2.67 -1.73
C THR A 607 13.12 1.92 -1.66
N ILE A 608 12.04 2.60 -1.26
CA ILE A 608 10.70 1.99 -1.24
C ILE A 608 10.19 1.65 -2.64
N VAL A 609 10.68 2.36 -3.66
CA VAL A 609 10.31 2.10 -5.07
C VAL A 609 11.00 0.83 -5.59
N ARG A 610 12.11 0.43 -4.98
CA ARG A 610 12.81 -0.82 -5.30
C ARG A 610 12.25 -1.97 -4.49
N HIS A 611 11.60 -2.90 -5.19
CA HIS A 611 10.97 -4.04 -4.54
C HIS A 611 11.91 -5.22 -4.31
N THR A 612 13.14 -5.24 -4.83
CA THR A 612 14.12 -6.29 -4.54
C THR A 612 14.99 -5.89 -3.33
N SER A 613 15.68 -6.86 -2.75
CA SER A 613 16.55 -6.62 -1.60
C SER A 613 18.03 -6.48 -1.94
N PHE A 614 18.40 -6.78 -3.18
CA PHE A 614 19.76 -6.93 -3.71
C PHE A 614 20.47 -8.24 -3.36
N GLN A 615 19.90 -9.18 -2.61
CA GLN A 615 20.64 -10.37 -2.16
C GLN A 615 21.15 -11.22 -3.32
N ILE A 616 20.32 -11.42 -4.35
CA ILE A 616 20.68 -12.25 -5.50
C ILE A 616 21.79 -11.55 -6.28
N LYS A 617 21.59 -10.25 -6.56
CA LYS A 617 22.62 -9.40 -7.17
C LYS A 617 23.93 -9.38 -6.35
N HIS A 618 23.88 -9.17 -5.04
CA HIS A 618 25.06 -9.06 -4.17
C HIS A 618 25.81 -10.39 -4.10
N LYS A 619 25.10 -11.50 -3.93
CA LYS A 619 25.68 -12.85 -4.01
C LYS A 619 26.37 -13.11 -5.35
N TYR A 620 25.79 -12.64 -6.46
CA TYR A 620 26.42 -12.75 -7.77
C TYR A 620 27.74 -11.97 -7.83
N PHE A 621 27.77 -10.73 -7.35
CA PHE A 621 28.99 -9.91 -7.30
C PHE A 621 30.05 -10.47 -6.34
N GLU A 622 29.63 -11.02 -5.19
CA GLU A 622 30.51 -11.71 -4.24
C GLU A 622 31.20 -12.91 -4.86
N ASN A 623 30.47 -13.70 -5.66
CA ASN A 623 31.06 -14.81 -6.44
C ASN A 623 32.10 -14.33 -7.47
N LEU A 624 32.03 -13.07 -7.92
CA LEU A 624 33.03 -12.43 -8.80
C LEU A 624 34.19 -11.76 -8.01
N GLY A 625 34.19 -11.91 -6.69
CA GLY A 625 35.19 -11.34 -5.78
C GLY A 625 34.97 -9.88 -5.42
N TYR A 626 33.75 -9.34 -5.59
CA TYR A 626 33.41 -8.00 -5.12
C TYR A 626 32.96 -8.02 -3.67
N LYS A 627 33.26 -6.95 -2.93
CA LYS A 627 32.65 -6.67 -1.62
C LYS A 627 31.40 -5.83 -1.82
N THR A 628 30.29 -6.27 -1.27
CA THR A 628 28.99 -5.62 -1.48
C THR A 628 28.48 -4.98 -0.20
N ALA A 629 27.77 -3.87 -0.35
CA ALA A 629 27.09 -3.22 0.77
C ALA A 629 25.80 -2.54 0.33
N LYS A 630 24.91 -2.35 1.30
CA LYS A 630 23.59 -1.77 1.11
C LYS A 630 23.37 -0.58 2.03
N ILE A 631 22.94 0.54 1.45
CA ILE A 631 22.47 1.71 2.19
C ILE A 631 20.99 1.51 2.49
N HIS A 632 20.66 1.26 3.76
CA HIS A 632 19.29 0.98 4.18
C HIS A 632 18.44 2.26 4.19
N PHE A 633 17.27 2.18 3.54
CA PHE A 633 16.35 3.30 3.38
C PHE A 633 16.01 4.02 4.71
N TRP A 634 15.58 3.28 5.73
CA TRP A 634 15.18 3.88 7.02
C TRP A 634 16.37 4.32 7.88
N LYS A 635 17.54 3.70 7.76
CA LYS A 635 18.76 4.15 8.46
C LYS A 635 19.21 5.50 7.89
N TRP A 636 19.27 5.61 6.56
CA TRP A 636 19.56 6.87 5.87
C TRP A 636 18.58 7.98 6.27
N ARG A 637 17.27 7.69 6.22
CA ARG A 637 16.23 8.68 6.53
C ARG A 637 16.21 9.11 8.01
N LYS A 638 16.74 8.29 8.92
CA LYS A 638 16.85 8.66 10.34
C LYS A 638 17.94 9.70 10.58
N CYS A 639 18.94 9.79 9.70
CA CYS A 639 20.01 10.78 9.79
C CYS A 639 19.44 12.18 9.57
N ARG A 640 19.56 13.05 10.58
CA ARG A 640 19.02 14.43 10.57
C ARG A 640 20.08 15.49 10.31
N SER A 641 21.36 15.13 10.40
CA SER A 641 22.50 16.00 10.12
C SER A 641 23.44 15.38 9.10
N GLU A 642 24.22 16.22 8.42
CA GLU A 642 25.25 15.76 7.48
C GLU A 642 26.32 14.91 8.17
N LYS A 643 26.67 15.23 9.43
CA LYS A 643 27.60 14.43 10.23
C LYS A 643 27.08 13.01 10.50
N GLU A 644 25.80 12.86 10.82
CA GLU A 644 25.17 11.54 10.98
C GLU A 644 25.18 10.74 9.67
N GLN A 645 24.94 11.42 8.54
CA GLN A 645 25.01 10.78 7.21
C GLN A 645 26.43 10.32 6.89
N GLN A 646 27.44 11.16 7.16
CA GLN A 646 28.85 10.81 6.98
C GLN A 646 29.23 9.61 7.85
N ASN A 647 28.92 9.64 9.15
CA ASN A 647 29.19 8.53 10.06
C ASN A 647 28.55 7.22 9.58
N TYR A 648 27.29 7.27 9.16
CA TYR A 648 26.60 6.07 8.67
C TYR A 648 27.25 5.50 7.39
N LEU A 649 27.66 6.33 6.44
CA LEU A 649 28.36 5.83 5.26
C LEU A 649 29.79 5.39 5.59
N CYS A 650 30.48 6.02 6.54
CA CYS A 650 31.77 5.54 7.03
C CYS A 650 31.63 4.12 7.61
N ASP A 651 30.61 3.87 8.43
CA ASP A 651 30.34 2.51 8.96
C ASP A 651 30.15 1.48 7.84
N ILE A 652 29.48 1.89 6.74
CA ILE A 652 29.34 1.05 5.55
C ILE A 652 30.70 0.84 4.88
N LEU A 653 31.50 1.89 4.67
CA LEU A 653 32.82 1.77 4.06
C LEU A 653 33.75 0.89 4.90
N TYR A 654 33.70 0.98 6.22
CA TYR A 654 34.43 0.09 7.13
C TYR A 654 33.97 -1.37 7.05
N SER A 655 32.73 -1.64 6.65
CA SER A 655 32.26 -3.02 6.44
C SER A 655 32.80 -3.66 5.17
N VAL A 656 33.17 -2.84 4.17
CA VAL A 656 33.68 -3.30 2.86
C VAL A 656 35.17 -3.03 2.66
N THR A 657 35.81 -2.33 3.61
CA THR A 657 37.26 -2.14 3.64
C THR A 657 37.77 -2.83 4.90
N ASP A 658 38.79 -3.69 4.81
CA ASP A 658 39.26 -4.54 5.93
C ASP A 658 39.90 -3.74 7.10
N GLN A 659 39.71 -2.42 7.14
CA GLN A 659 40.30 -1.52 8.12
C GLN A 659 39.76 -1.71 9.55
N LYS A 660 38.66 -2.45 9.75
CA LYS A 660 38.20 -2.79 11.11
C LYS A 660 39.20 -3.69 11.86
N LYS A 661 39.88 -4.62 11.16
CA LYS A 661 40.94 -5.44 11.78
C LYS A 661 42.14 -4.60 12.19
N ASN A 662 42.54 -3.66 11.35
CA ASN A 662 43.66 -2.78 11.65
C ASN A 662 43.40 -1.84 12.83
N LEU A 663 42.16 -1.41 13.10
CA LEU A 663 41.87 -0.56 14.27
C LEU A 663 41.91 -1.36 15.59
N GLU A 664 41.55 -2.64 15.59
CA GLU A 664 41.69 -3.51 16.77
C GLU A 664 43.16 -3.90 17.00
N GLU A 665 43.92 -4.18 15.93
CA GLU A 665 45.38 -4.42 16.01
C GLU A 665 46.18 -3.16 16.40
N ILE A 666 45.77 -1.97 15.93
CA ILE A 666 46.40 -0.69 16.34
C ILE A 666 46.06 -0.37 17.80
N ASN A 667 44.82 -0.62 18.26
CA ASN A 667 44.46 -0.42 19.66
C ASN A 667 45.09 -1.46 20.60
N GLN A 668 45.37 -2.68 20.13
CA GLN A 668 46.14 -3.69 20.88
C GLN A 668 47.63 -3.32 20.95
N HIS A 669 48.24 -2.85 19.85
CA HIS A 669 49.64 -2.39 19.85
C HIS A 669 49.86 -1.06 20.59
N GLU A 670 48.87 -0.17 20.68
CA GLU A 670 48.94 1.02 21.55
C GLU A 670 48.71 0.69 23.04
N GLY A 671 48.03 -0.41 23.35
CA GLY A 671 47.91 -0.96 24.70
C GLY A 671 49.21 -1.60 25.20
N GLU A 672 49.92 -2.32 24.33
CA GLU A 672 51.22 -2.94 24.65
C GLU A 672 52.34 -1.89 24.76
N LYS A 673 52.38 -0.88 23.87
CA LYS A 673 53.36 0.21 23.96
C LYS A 673 53.20 1.11 25.19
N LYS A 674 52.04 1.11 25.85
CA LYS A 674 51.84 1.84 27.12
C LYS A 674 52.28 1.06 28.35
N MET A 675 52.47 -0.26 28.26
CA MET A 675 53.00 -1.07 29.37
C MET A 675 54.54 -1.09 29.41
N ASP A 676 55.22 -0.95 28.26
CA ASP A 676 56.69 -0.91 28.20
C ASP A 676 57.32 0.43 28.59
N ILE A 677 56.55 1.52 28.63
CA ILE A 677 57.07 2.86 28.99
C ILE A 677 56.99 3.11 30.52
N THR A 678 56.33 2.24 31.29
CA THR A 678 56.17 2.38 32.74
C THR A 678 57.12 1.55 33.60
N GLN A 679 58.11 0.87 33.01
CA GLN A 679 59.08 0.04 33.78
C GLN A 679 60.52 0.58 33.81
N HIS A 680 60.78 1.80 33.33
CA HIS A 680 62.15 2.34 33.33
C HIS A 680 62.38 3.66 34.07
N ASP A 681 61.38 4.24 34.73
CA ASP A 681 61.56 5.39 35.63
C ASP A 681 60.83 5.16 36.96
N SER A 682 61.47 4.40 37.86
CA SER A 682 61.30 4.50 39.33
C SER A 682 62.31 3.62 40.04
#